data_AF-A0A3E2D9C1-F1
#
_entry.id   AF-A0A3E2D9C1-F1
#
_cell.length_a   1.000
_cell.length_b   1.000
_cell.length_c   1.000
_cell.angle_alpha   90.00
_cell.angle_beta   90.00
_cell.angle_gamma   90.00
#
_symmetry.space_group_name_H-M   'P 1'
#
loop_
_entity.id
_entity.type
_entity.pdbx_description
1 polymer ?
#
loop_
_entity_poly.entity_id
_entity_poly.type
_entity_poly.pdbx_seq_one_letter_code
_entity_poly.pdbx_strand_id
1 'polypeptide(L)'
;MTAFKVALTAEEGSLITDGTYNFKDNGVKDSNGIYLAGTVKGTSKDKLTITADDKCNTDFYADGITFENATINVKSQIRTWFDARDLTLKNSSLTVAGFGMSYYVNKLNMDNSEFVINKIGWRHSTGLTIQGDSTVTNNSRIVANAGSIAGISVGISNGKLTVTNSTLEFNNGGTGGLNVNTGKVILSDSTIKGNGKNSGALFGAQENGFIELREDCLIDSPASKDADSGAGTGNSYVVTGGSHMVTYAPDYHSNRGSTVPVNGKENGNERLSLFTLADSSVNGIKPINKNGNAYIYSVKKASKDNEKHVWVPAAKVTFELNDTNAEDSKKAKEAIFSDSSTKAKESLAIRGYALNFAKTVAGGSTEIPANPIAPGYKFLGWFCKNAQNSEQKFTEKMIIKSDTTVYAKWEKDSSSYAVRYHNCAQDDTTYLVSETSPKRTSKVLSFDEVIKNNAKFARKGMVFKGWTTEENGKGKTVKAGSNISISQSENLIDLYANWEEKEFTVKFSANGGTFSDSSIFKTNTNVFEIKKDKRGGDVAVVKAKAKLSENKTLINLIKSLDNNVNINTPGISGKASSDSDTNYTNLATRKYYHLINEKKENSFFGYVYSTDYYYWFKDKDGTEKATIDNDPKVNDDLTFYLKWKIDPSIEHIQQENINLPADLLTGDNTATTAYKVTPGQTIDFTGTITASVVKDQMKAIENKFNKVKATDYSNIALSDMTSSFMATFTIPDSLTLPENITKNTLKLDGFSDTFAIQDVQVKDKTVTVTINLKSGIKTYAELQTAVQTNLGDAMKITIPGIKINQDFSGKATIVGTVSGSFHAAATFNGTTKLFDFTWNGSQTSEGKNSDAAAGANDISLTVEYNPPTPPTPPTPPTPPAPVPEPTPVPEPTPVPEPTPVPEPTPEQTPWPKYKPTPEKTPNPAPQPKENPNNKIAEKRKHDNNQLPKTGSEILLTAFAAIAIFGLAVVIAKLKRIKINKQ
;
A
#
# COMPACT_ATOMS: atom_id res chain seq x y z
N MET A 1 7.28 52.92 -2.62
CA MET A 1 8.29 53.74 -1.91
C MET A 1 9.41 52.84 -1.42
N THR A 2 10.67 53.28 -1.53
CA THR A 2 11.83 52.45 -1.18
C THR A 2 12.93 53.23 -0.47
N ALA A 3 13.68 52.55 0.39
CA ALA A 3 14.85 53.07 1.11
C ALA A 3 14.59 54.27 2.06
N PHE A 4 13.35 54.46 2.53
CA PHE A 4 13.02 55.44 3.56
C PHE A 4 13.25 54.89 4.97
N LYS A 5 13.50 55.78 5.95
CA LYS A 5 13.47 55.40 7.37
C LYS A 5 12.07 54.96 7.78
N VAL A 6 11.05 55.73 7.38
CA VAL A 6 9.62 55.40 7.44
C VAL A 6 9.03 55.94 6.14
N ALA A 7 8.38 55.08 5.35
CA ALA A 7 7.83 55.46 4.05
C ALA A 7 6.41 56.02 4.15
N LEU A 8 5.62 55.55 5.13
CA LEU A 8 4.26 56.03 5.37
C LEU A 8 3.96 56.03 6.87
N THR A 9 3.46 57.17 7.36
CA THR A 9 2.81 57.28 8.66
C THR A 9 1.39 57.80 8.40
N ALA A 10 0.39 56.96 8.63
CA ALA A 10 -1.01 57.34 8.59
C ALA A 10 -1.48 57.55 10.03
N GLU A 11 -1.48 58.80 10.48
CA GLU A 11 -1.92 59.19 11.82
C GLU A 11 -3.41 58.91 12.04
N GLU A 12 -3.84 58.92 13.31
CA GLU A 12 -5.25 58.88 13.67
C GLU A 12 -6.06 59.94 12.89
N GLY A 13 -7.23 59.56 12.39
CA GLY A 13 -8.06 60.41 11.52
C GLY A 13 -7.71 60.36 10.03
N SER A 14 -6.59 59.73 9.64
CA SER A 14 -6.26 59.50 8.22
C SER A 14 -7.21 58.48 7.58
N LEU A 15 -7.48 58.61 6.27
CA LEU A 15 -8.22 57.61 5.49
C LEU A 15 -7.32 57.07 4.37
N ILE A 16 -7.05 55.76 4.40
CA ILE A 16 -6.47 55.03 3.29
C ILE A 16 -7.59 54.28 2.59
N THR A 17 -7.79 54.57 1.31
CA THR A 17 -8.82 53.99 0.45
C THR A 17 -8.20 53.28 -0.75
N ASP A 18 -9.03 52.83 -1.69
CA ASP A 18 -8.68 52.05 -2.88
C ASP A 18 -7.35 52.45 -3.53
N GLY A 19 -6.58 51.44 -3.93
CA GLY A 19 -5.28 51.59 -4.55
C GLY A 19 -4.33 50.46 -4.21
N THR A 20 -3.17 50.50 -4.88
CA THR A 20 -2.07 49.56 -4.64
C THR A 20 -0.88 50.33 -4.06
N TYR A 21 -0.60 50.07 -2.79
CA TYR A 21 0.47 50.73 -2.03
C TYR A 21 1.63 49.75 -1.84
N ASN A 22 2.76 50.02 -2.47
CA ASN A 22 3.94 49.14 -2.45
C ASN A 22 5.11 49.80 -1.73
N PHE A 23 5.58 49.18 -0.65
CA PHE A 23 6.70 49.58 0.18
C PHE A 23 7.75 48.47 0.16
N LYS A 24 9.01 48.86 -0.05
CA LYS A 24 10.13 47.93 -0.17
C LYS A 24 11.39 48.49 0.48
N ASP A 25 12.14 47.66 1.19
CA ASP A 25 13.45 48.00 1.76
C ASP A 25 13.46 49.28 2.65
N ASN A 26 12.31 49.67 3.21
CA ASN A 26 12.20 50.79 4.16
C ASN A 26 12.46 50.30 5.60
N GLY A 27 12.51 51.22 6.57
CA GLY A 27 12.76 50.86 7.96
C GLY A 27 14.25 50.70 8.28
N VAL A 28 14.60 50.96 9.54
CA VAL A 28 15.88 50.60 10.16
C VAL A 28 15.64 49.56 11.26
N LYS A 29 16.70 49.00 11.84
CA LYS A 29 16.58 48.05 12.94
C LYS A 29 15.70 48.62 14.07
N ASP A 30 14.79 47.79 14.59
CA ASP A 30 13.91 48.13 15.71
C ASP A 30 12.96 49.32 15.40
N SER A 31 12.49 49.43 14.16
CA SER A 31 11.55 50.48 13.69
C SER A 31 10.49 49.93 12.73
N ASN A 32 9.68 50.80 12.13
CA ASN A 32 8.72 50.43 11.09
C ASN A 32 8.98 51.11 9.74
N GLY A 33 8.81 50.36 8.66
CA GLY A 33 8.77 50.89 7.30
C GLY A 33 7.47 51.63 7.02
N ILE A 34 6.37 51.17 7.63
CA ILE A 34 5.04 51.83 7.59
C ILE A 34 4.38 51.83 8.97
N TYR A 35 3.57 52.84 9.28
CA TYR A 35 2.75 52.91 10.48
C TYR A 35 1.31 53.32 10.15
N LEU A 36 0.34 52.51 10.57
CA LEU A 36 -1.09 52.67 10.25
C LEU A 36 -1.92 52.88 11.53
N ALA A 37 -2.35 54.10 11.78
CA ALA A 37 -3.24 54.48 12.88
C ALA A 37 -4.60 55.05 12.40
N GLY A 38 -4.72 55.40 11.11
CA GLY A 38 -5.96 55.85 10.50
C GLY A 38 -6.93 54.72 10.09
N THR A 39 -8.03 55.08 9.44
CA THR A 39 -8.98 54.13 8.84
C THR A 39 -8.41 53.54 7.55
N VAL A 40 -8.34 52.21 7.46
CA VAL A 40 -7.95 51.50 6.23
C VAL A 40 -9.17 50.78 5.67
N LYS A 41 -9.76 51.35 4.62
CA LYS A 41 -11.06 50.91 4.09
C LYS A 41 -11.14 51.00 2.57
N GLY A 42 -11.19 49.83 1.93
CA GLY A 42 -11.48 49.71 0.50
C GLY A 42 -12.97 49.59 0.20
N THR A 43 -13.34 49.73 -1.07
CA THR A 43 -14.70 49.39 -1.52
C THR A 43 -14.92 47.87 -1.60
N SER A 44 -13.85 47.12 -1.86
CA SER A 44 -13.81 45.65 -1.82
C SER A 44 -12.38 45.15 -1.60
N LYS A 45 -12.23 43.91 -1.11
CA LYS A 45 -10.95 43.29 -0.70
C LYS A 45 -9.84 43.36 -1.76
N ASP A 46 -10.19 43.33 -3.04
CA ASP A 46 -9.30 43.38 -4.19
C ASP A 46 -8.92 44.81 -4.62
N LYS A 47 -9.64 45.83 -4.14
CA LYS A 47 -9.45 47.24 -4.53
C LYS A 47 -8.46 47.99 -3.66
N LEU A 48 -8.23 47.52 -2.44
CA LEU A 48 -7.22 48.07 -1.55
C LEU A 48 -6.16 47.02 -1.22
N THR A 49 -4.96 47.19 -1.77
CA THR A 49 -3.80 46.35 -1.48
C THR A 49 -2.66 47.16 -0.90
N ILE A 50 -2.16 46.78 0.28
CA ILE A 50 -0.97 47.35 0.92
C ILE A 50 0.06 46.24 1.03
N THR A 51 1.22 46.40 0.40
CA THR A 51 2.34 45.46 0.48
C THR A 51 3.58 46.16 1.00
N ALA A 52 4.13 45.67 2.10
CA ALA A 52 5.36 46.15 2.71
C ALA A 52 6.36 45.00 2.86
N ASP A 53 7.37 44.94 1.99
CA ASP A 53 8.54 44.07 2.11
C ASP A 53 9.74 44.92 2.56
N ASP A 54 9.68 45.39 3.79
CA ASP A 54 10.61 46.36 4.34
C ASP A 54 11.66 45.69 5.23
N LYS A 55 12.77 46.40 5.45
CA LYS A 55 13.86 45.90 6.31
C LYS A 55 13.33 45.57 7.71
N CYS A 56 12.48 46.42 8.28
CA CYS A 56 11.88 46.24 9.60
C CYS A 56 10.44 46.82 9.65
N ASN A 57 9.50 46.11 10.29
CA ASN A 57 8.08 46.51 10.42
C ASN A 57 7.55 46.32 11.85
N THR A 58 8.29 46.80 12.85
CA THR A 58 7.91 46.74 14.28
C THR A 58 6.63 47.54 14.52
N ASP A 59 5.59 46.93 15.09
CA ASP A 59 4.34 47.62 15.44
C ASP A 59 3.79 48.51 14.31
N PHE A 60 3.71 47.96 13.09
CA PHE A 60 3.32 48.72 11.90
C PHE A 60 1.87 49.25 11.91
N TYR A 61 1.09 48.99 12.96
CA TYR A 61 -0.23 49.58 13.17
C TYR A 61 -0.47 49.99 14.63
N ALA A 62 -1.41 50.92 14.82
CA ALA A 62 -1.87 51.36 16.13
C ALA A 62 -2.81 50.37 16.81
N ASP A 63 -2.85 50.41 18.14
CA ASP A 63 -3.78 49.59 18.91
C ASP A 63 -5.25 49.90 18.52
N GLY A 64 -6.07 48.87 18.34
CA GLY A 64 -7.48 49.02 17.95
C GLY A 64 -7.75 49.19 16.46
N ILE A 65 -6.75 48.99 15.60
CA ILE A 65 -6.89 49.16 14.14
C ILE A 65 -8.00 48.27 13.56
N THR A 66 -8.70 48.80 12.56
CA THR A 66 -9.64 48.04 11.72
C THR A 66 -9.20 48.08 10.26
N PHE A 67 -9.02 46.90 9.68
CA PHE A 67 -8.86 46.73 8.23
C PHE A 67 -10.18 46.24 7.62
N GLU A 68 -10.81 47.05 6.80
CA GLU A 68 -12.08 46.73 6.13
C GLU A 68 -11.89 46.65 4.61
N ASN A 69 -12.31 45.54 4.01
CA ASN A 69 -12.22 45.31 2.56
C ASN A 69 -10.81 45.56 2.00
N ALA A 70 -9.78 45.02 2.65
CA ALA A 70 -8.39 45.27 2.28
C ALA A 70 -7.53 44.01 2.29
N THR A 71 -6.50 44.01 1.45
CA THR A 71 -5.43 42.99 1.43
C THR A 71 -4.12 43.62 1.89
N ILE A 72 -3.61 43.17 3.04
CA ILE A 72 -2.42 43.71 3.70
C ILE A 72 -1.36 42.61 3.79
N ASN A 73 -0.20 42.86 3.19
CA ASN A 73 0.94 41.95 3.21
C ASN A 73 2.13 42.66 3.84
N VAL A 74 2.55 42.23 5.03
CA VAL A 74 3.67 42.85 5.75
C VAL A 74 4.75 41.84 6.06
N LYS A 75 5.92 42.05 5.47
CA LYS A 75 7.13 41.29 5.69
C LYS A 75 8.19 42.20 6.29
N SER A 76 8.70 41.80 7.44
CA SER A 76 9.93 42.34 8.03
C SER A 76 11.09 41.43 7.59
N GLN A 77 12.03 41.96 6.80
CA GLN A 77 13.16 41.17 6.29
C GLN A 77 14.12 40.73 7.40
N ILE A 78 14.29 41.57 8.44
CA ILE A 78 14.99 41.22 9.66
C ILE A 78 13.97 40.87 10.76
N ARG A 79 14.41 40.04 11.72
CA ARG A 79 13.60 39.72 12.90
C ARG A 79 13.24 41.00 13.66
N THR A 80 11.95 41.18 13.95
CA THR A 80 11.45 42.23 14.85
C THR A 80 10.45 41.67 15.88
N TRP A 81 9.94 42.49 16.81
CA TRP A 81 8.84 42.16 17.70
C TRP A 81 7.54 42.83 17.25
N PHE A 82 6.43 42.40 17.83
CA PHE A 82 5.12 43.01 17.67
C PHE A 82 4.42 42.96 19.02
N ASP A 83 4.07 44.11 19.58
CA ASP A 83 3.38 44.18 20.87
C ASP A 83 1.92 43.73 20.73
N ALA A 84 1.36 43.22 21.82
CA ALA A 84 -0.01 42.75 21.82
C ALA A 84 -0.98 43.93 21.62
N ARG A 85 -1.59 43.99 20.44
CA ARG A 85 -2.52 45.06 20.03
C ARG A 85 -3.87 44.49 19.64
N ASP A 86 -4.91 45.28 19.77
CA ASP A 86 -6.26 44.98 19.30
C ASP A 86 -6.33 45.11 17.78
N LEU A 87 -6.90 44.09 17.13
CA LEU A 87 -6.97 43.95 15.68
C LEU A 87 -8.38 43.52 15.25
N THR A 88 -8.96 44.29 14.33
CA THR A 88 -10.22 43.93 13.67
C THR A 88 -10.02 43.77 12.16
N LEU A 89 -10.41 42.60 11.63
CA LEU A 89 -10.42 42.30 10.19
C LEU A 89 -11.87 42.08 9.73
N LYS A 90 -12.33 42.87 8.75
CA LYS A 90 -13.66 42.76 8.14
C LYS A 90 -13.52 42.60 6.64
N ASN A 91 -13.90 41.43 6.12
CA ASN A 91 -13.72 41.09 4.69
C ASN A 91 -12.29 41.40 4.19
N SER A 92 -11.27 41.12 5.00
CA SER A 92 -9.89 41.52 4.75
C SER A 92 -8.95 40.32 4.75
N SER A 93 -7.75 40.47 4.17
CA SER A 93 -6.65 39.51 4.34
C SER A 93 -5.46 40.22 4.95
N LEU A 94 -4.89 39.64 5.99
CA LEU A 94 -3.62 40.06 6.57
C LEU A 94 -2.61 38.91 6.44
N THR A 95 -1.48 39.16 5.80
CA THR A 95 -0.35 38.22 5.75
C THR A 95 0.85 38.87 6.41
N VAL A 96 1.44 38.20 7.40
CA VAL A 96 2.59 38.71 8.17
C VAL A 96 3.77 37.75 8.14
N ALA A 97 4.99 38.29 8.16
CA ALA A 97 6.22 37.51 8.21
C ALA A 97 7.37 38.31 8.87
N GLY A 98 8.27 37.63 9.59
CA GLY A 98 9.47 38.25 10.18
C GLY A 98 9.35 38.70 11.64
N PHE A 99 8.26 38.36 12.32
CA PHE A 99 8.02 38.67 13.73
C PHE A 99 8.56 37.53 14.62
N GLY A 100 9.46 37.87 15.54
CA GLY A 100 10.20 36.95 16.40
C GLY A 100 9.41 36.56 17.65
N MET A 101 9.73 35.39 18.21
CA MET A 101 9.04 34.73 19.34
C MET A 101 7.55 34.39 19.08
N SER A 102 6.73 35.39 18.76
CA SER A 102 5.35 35.27 18.28
C SER A 102 4.88 36.56 17.63
N TYR A 103 3.85 36.50 16.79
CA TYR A 103 3.00 37.64 16.48
C TYR A 103 1.93 37.78 17.57
N TYR A 104 1.98 38.84 18.38
CA TYR A 104 1.07 39.02 19.51
C TYR A 104 -0.16 39.83 19.12
N VAL A 105 -1.34 39.38 19.53
CA VAL A 105 -2.60 40.10 19.42
C VAL A 105 -3.27 40.08 20.78
N ASN A 106 -3.72 41.24 21.25
CA ASN A 106 -4.54 41.32 22.45
C ASN A 106 -5.96 40.85 22.11
N LYS A 107 -6.78 41.70 21.50
CA LYS A 107 -8.10 41.33 20.98
C LYS A 107 -8.10 41.06 19.48
N LEU A 108 -8.53 39.87 19.05
CA LEU A 108 -8.71 39.55 17.63
C LEU A 108 -10.20 39.44 17.28
N ASN A 109 -10.70 40.31 16.40
CA ASN A 109 -12.05 40.18 15.83
C ASN A 109 -11.96 39.98 14.31
N MET A 110 -12.40 38.83 13.82
CA MET A 110 -12.41 38.50 12.40
C MET A 110 -13.82 38.17 11.91
N ASP A 111 -14.18 38.78 10.79
CA ASP A 111 -15.44 38.54 10.07
C ASP A 111 -15.13 38.40 8.57
N ASN A 112 -15.46 37.25 7.97
CA ASN A 112 -15.15 36.91 6.57
C ASN A 112 -13.72 37.25 6.14
N SER A 113 -12.74 36.99 7.01
CA SER A 113 -11.38 37.48 6.86
C SER A 113 -10.33 36.38 6.92
N GLU A 114 -9.15 36.65 6.37
CA GLU A 114 -8.02 35.75 6.39
C GLU A 114 -6.83 36.33 7.15
N PHE A 115 -6.16 35.52 7.95
CA PHE A 115 -4.93 35.90 8.64
C PHE A 115 -3.86 34.81 8.48
N VAL A 116 -2.79 35.12 7.74
CA VAL A 116 -1.69 34.20 7.44
C VAL A 116 -0.41 34.63 8.16
N ILE A 117 0.19 33.72 8.94
CA ILE A 117 1.46 33.93 9.64
C ILE A 117 2.54 33.07 8.99
N ASN A 118 3.52 33.71 8.35
CA ASN A 118 4.59 33.07 7.58
C ASN A 118 5.94 33.06 8.32
N LYS A 119 6.77 32.06 7.99
CA LYS A 119 8.12 31.86 8.53
C LYS A 119 9.18 32.70 7.79
N ILE A 120 10.15 33.27 8.51
CA ILE A 120 11.37 33.88 7.94
C ILE A 120 12.57 33.55 8.82
N GLY A 121 13.53 32.76 8.31
CA GLY A 121 14.74 32.41 9.05
C GLY A 121 14.53 31.38 10.16
N TRP A 122 15.39 31.37 11.20
CA TRP A 122 15.42 30.35 12.25
C TRP A 122 15.08 30.91 13.64
N ARG A 123 14.25 30.15 14.39
CA ARG A 123 13.65 30.37 15.73
C ARG A 123 12.43 31.32 15.81
N HIS A 124 11.24 30.75 15.58
CA HIS A 124 9.94 31.30 16.03
C HIS A 124 9.26 30.27 16.93
N SER A 125 9.23 30.47 18.25
CA SER A 125 8.60 29.51 19.17
C SER A 125 7.11 29.36 18.90
N THR A 126 6.41 30.48 18.67
CA THR A 126 4.97 30.49 18.40
C THR A 126 4.70 31.27 17.12
N GLY A 127 3.71 30.85 16.32
CA GLY A 127 3.23 31.64 15.19
C GLY A 127 2.46 32.88 15.66
N LEU A 128 1.23 32.66 16.14
CA LEU A 128 0.31 33.69 16.65
C LEU A 128 0.04 33.48 18.15
N THR A 129 0.04 34.55 18.94
CA THR A 129 -0.40 34.53 20.34
C THR A 129 -1.61 35.45 20.53
N ILE A 130 -2.69 34.92 21.12
CA ILE A 130 -3.93 35.65 21.43
C ILE A 130 -4.09 35.76 22.95
N GLN A 131 -4.23 36.98 23.47
CA GLN A 131 -4.19 37.26 24.92
C GLN A 131 -5.48 37.82 25.51
N GLY A 132 -6.40 38.32 24.67
CA GLY A 132 -7.69 38.90 25.05
C GLY A 132 -8.90 38.23 24.38
N ASP A 133 -10.10 38.59 24.86
CA ASP A 133 -11.37 38.03 24.38
C ASP A 133 -11.60 38.24 22.89
N SER A 134 -11.62 37.15 22.13
CA SER A 134 -11.51 37.21 20.67
C SER A 134 -12.62 36.45 19.96
N THR A 135 -12.92 36.86 18.72
CA THR A 135 -13.93 36.25 17.86
C THR A 135 -13.41 36.03 16.44
N VAL A 136 -13.70 34.87 15.86
CA VAL A 136 -13.38 34.51 14.48
C VAL A 136 -14.63 33.93 13.85
N THR A 137 -15.22 34.62 12.88
CA THR A 137 -16.60 34.35 12.42
C THR A 137 -16.73 34.38 10.90
N ASN A 138 -17.87 33.86 10.40
CA ASN A 138 -18.34 34.00 9.02
C ASN A 138 -17.30 33.63 7.96
N ASN A 139 -16.92 32.35 7.89
CA ASN A 139 -15.95 31.81 6.93
C ASN A 139 -14.56 32.46 7.02
N SER A 140 -14.19 32.94 8.21
CA SER A 140 -12.83 33.43 8.45
C SER A 140 -11.82 32.28 8.48
N ARG A 141 -10.56 32.58 8.16
CA ARG A 141 -9.47 31.58 8.13
C ARG A 141 -8.18 32.12 8.74
N ILE A 142 -7.60 31.38 9.69
CA ILE A 142 -6.26 31.63 10.22
C ILE A 142 -5.32 30.53 9.75
N VAL A 143 -4.18 30.90 9.18
CA VAL A 143 -3.16 29.96 8.68
C VAL A 143 -1.85 30.20 9.41
N ALA A 144 -1.42 29.22 10.19
CA ALA A 144 -0.13 29.24 10.88
C ALA A 144 0.90 28.40 10.12
N ASN A 145 1.74 29.06 9.31
CA ASN A 145 2.89 28.45 8.63
C ASN A 145 4.19 28.53 9.47
N ALA A 146 4.14 29.18 10.63
CA ALA A 146 5.26 29.38 11.56
C ALA A 146 4.92 28.90 12.98
N GLY A 147 5.97 28.63 13.79
CA GLY A 147 5.85 28.22 15.20
C GLY A 147 6.43 26.83 15.47
N SER A 148 7.60 26.76 16.12
CA SER A 148 8.26 25.49 16.46
C SER A 148 7.70 24.81 17.70
N ILE A 149 7.01 25.55 18.57
CA ILE A 149 6.31 25.06 19.77
C ILE A 149 4.80 25.03 19.49
N ALA A 150 4.22 26.13 19.01
CA ALA A 150 2.79 26.21 18.68
C ALA A 150 2.55 27.03 17.42
N GLY A 151 1.60 26.62 16.57
CA GLY A 151 1.11 27.47 15.48
C GLY A 151 0.33 28.67 16.03
N ILE A 152 -0.63 28.40 16.91
CA ILE A 152 -1.41 29.39 17.66
C ILE A 152 -1.30 29.07 19.15
N SER A 153 -1.03 30.08 19.97
CA SER A 153 -1.05 30.02 21.43
C SER A 153 -2.17 30.93 21.96
N VAL A 154 -3.04 30.38 22.80
CA VAL A 154 -4.11 31.15 23.47
C VAL A 154 -3.77 31.25 24.95
N GLY A 155 -3.75 32.48 25.46
CA GLY A 155 -3.47 32.79 26.86
C GLY A 155 -4.39 33.88 27.39
N ILE A 156 -5.68 33.59 27.47
CA ILE A 156 -6.71 34.57 27.85
C ILE A 156 -7.13 34.31 29.30
N SER A 157 -6.72 35.19 30.23
CA SER A 157 -7.08 35.04 31.64
C SER A 157 -8.59 35.18 31.84
N ASN A 158 -9.27 34.13 32.29
CA ASN A 158 -10.73 34.07 32.52
C ASN A 158 -11.62 34.48 31.32
N GLY A 159 -11.06 34.54 30.12
CA GLY A 159 -11.78 34.91 28.90
C GLY A 159 -11.90 33.78 27.89
N LYS A 160 -12.31 34.12 26.67
CA LYS A 160 -12.57 33.16 25.60
C LYS A 160 -12.18 33.64 24.21
N LEU A 161 -11.75 32.69 23.39
CA LEU A 161 -11.71 32.77 21.94
C LEU A 161 -12.90 31.97 21.39
N THR A 162 -13.80 32.62 20.66
CA THR A 162 -14.92 31.95 19.97
C THR A 162 -14.63 31.87 18.47
N VAL A 163 -14.67 30.67 17.90
CA VAL A 163 -14.48 30.43 16.47
C VAL A 163 -15.76 29.80 15.92
N THR A 164 -16.46 30.51 15.06
CA THR A 164 -17.75 30.09 14.52
C THR A 164 -17.73 30.10 12.99
N ASN A 165 -18.16 28.99 12.38
CA ASN A 165 -18.17 28.81 10.92
C ASN A 165 -16.85 29.25 10.26
N SER A 166 -15.69 28.86 10.82
CA SER A 166 -14.38 29.37 10.42
C SER A 166 -13.32 28.27 10.43
N THR A 167 -12.13 28.53 9.87
CA THR A 167 -11.04 27.55 9.75
C THR A 167 -9.77 27.98 10.47
N LEU A 168 -9.19 27.08 11.27
CA LEU A 168 -7.83 27.18 11.77
C LEU A 168 -6.96 26.14 11.06
N GLU A 169 -5.88 26.58 10.40
CA GLU A 169 -5.02 25.70 9.61
C GLU A 169 -3.57 25.74 10.08
N PHE A 170 -3.02 24.56 10.35
CA PHE A 170 -1.69 24.38 10.94
C PHE A 170 -0.74 23.71 9.96
N ASN A 171 0.23 24.50 9.50
CA ASN A 171 1.30 24.09 8.60
C ASN A 171 2.70 24.23 9.21
N ASN A 172 2.77 24.61 10.49
CA ASN A 172 3.97 25.04 11.20
C ASN A 172 5.00 23.94 11.43
N GLY A 173 4.59 22.67 11.52
CA GLY A 173 5.48 21.54 11.76
C GLY A 173 6.21 21.56 13.12
N GLY A 174 5.70 22.32 14.09
CA GLY A 174 6.24 22.41 15.45
C GLY A 174 5.62 21.40 16.42
N THR A 175 5.89 21.54 17.71
CA THR A 175 5.37 20.64 18.75
C THR A 175 3.83 20.60 18.80
N GLY A 176 3.12 21.70 18.55
CA GLY A 176 1.67 21.71 18.48
C GLY A 176 1.13 22.66 17.42
N GLY A 177 -0.13 22.47 17.04
CA GLY A 177 -0.88 23.41 16.20
C GLY A 177 -1.52 24.49 17.07
N LEU A 178 -2.65 24.18 17.71
CA LEU A 178 -3.35 25.03 18.67
C LEU A 178 -2.99 24.65 20.10
N ASN A 179 -2.40 25.57 20.87
CA ASN A 179 -2.09 25.37 22.28
C ASN A 179 -2.87 26.36 23.15
N VAL A 180 -3.80 25.85 23.97
CA VAL A 180 -4.60 26.65 24.91
C VAL A 180 -3.95 26.58 26.30
N ASN A 181 -3.20 27.60 26.68
CA ASN A 181 -2.51 27.64 27.98
C ASN A 181 -3.45 28.10 29.09
N THR A 182 -4.24 29.14 28.84
CA THR A 182 -5.24 29.68 29.77
C THR A 182 -6.49 30.14 29.02
N GLY A 183 -7.64 30.08 29.69
CA GLY A 183 -8.93 30.52 29.13
C GLY A 183 -9.64 29.45 28.32
N LYS A 184 -10.69 29.84 27.59
CA LYS A 184 -11.53 28.92 26.82
C LYS A 184 -11.43 29.15 25.32
N VAL A 185 -11.26 28.10 24.54
CA VAL A 185 -11.48 28.13 23.08
C VAL A 185 -12.72 27.32 22.77
N ILE A 186 -13.72 27.98 22.17
CA ILE A 186 -14.98 27.34 21.78
C ILE A 186 -15.05 27.38 20.26
N LEU A 187 -15.08 26.21 19.63
CA LEU A 187 -15.29 26.08 18.19
C LEU A 187 -16.70 25.54 17.92
N SER A 188 -17.43 26.22 17.05
CA SER A 188 -18.75 25.81 16.58
C SER A 188 -18.83 25.90 15.07
N ASP A 189 -19.37 24.87 14.40
CA ASP A 189 -19.43 24.77 12.94
C ASP A 189 -18.09 25.02 12.21
N SER A 190 -16.96 24.85 12.91
CA SER A 190 -15.64 25.30 12.48
C SER A 190 -14.69 24.15 12.22
N THR A 191 -13.65 24.41 11.44
CA THR A 191 -12.68 23.39 11.01
C THR A 191 -11.30 23.63 11.60
N ILE A 192 -10.67 22.57 12.13
CA ILE A 192 -9.23 22.54 12.39
C ILE A 192 -8.57 21.65 11.34
N LYS A 193 -7.55 22.17 10.65
CA LYS A 193 -6.77 21.45 9.64
C LYS A 193 -5.33 21.27 10.09
N GLY A 194 -4.82 20.05 9.97
CA GLY A 194 -3.41 19.73 10.20
C GLY A 194 -2.78 19.04 8.99
N ASN A 195 -1.50 19.32 8.74
CA ASN A 195 -0.77 18.69 7.62
C ASN A 195 0.08 17.47 8.04
N GLY A 196 -0.05 17.02 9.30
CA GLY A 196 0.68 15.87 9.85
C GLY A 196 2.15 16.13 10.15
N LYS A 197 2.63 17.38 10.11
CA LYS A 197 4.04 17.69 10.41
C LYS A 197 4.30 18.00 11.89
N ASN A 198 3.26 18.16 12.71
CA ASN A 198 3.44 18.42 14.14
C ASN A 198 3.99 17.20 14.87
N SER A 199 4.86 17.41 15.85
CA SER A 199 5.48 16.31 16.64
C SER A 199 4.72 15.98 17.94
N GLY A 200 3.86 16.89 18.39
CA GLY A 200 2.87 16.71 19.45
C GLY A 200 1.46 16.96 18.93
N ALA A 201 0.47 16.90 19.83
CA ALA A 201 -0.95 17.01 19.50
C ALA A 201 -1.26 18.24 18.61
N LEU A 202 -2.07 18.03 17.58
CA LEU A 202 -2.50 19.06 16.63
C LEU A 202 -3.20 20.22 17.34
N PHE A 203 -4.00 19.91 18.35
CA PHE A 203 -4.61 20.90 19.22
C PHE A 203 -4.68 20.38 20.65
N GLY A 204 -4.66 21.28 21.64
CA GLY A 204 -4.94 20.86 22.99
C GLY A 204 -4.97 21.98 24.03
N ALA A 205 -5.38 21.60 25.23
CA ALA A 205 -5.52 22.48 26.38
C ALA A 205 -4.66 22.02 27.56
N GLN A 206 -3.92 22.96 28.15
CA GLN A 206 -3.14 22.74 29.37
C GLN A 206 -4.03 22.85 30.62
N GLU A 207 -3.43 22.74 31.81
CA GLU A 207 -4.13 22.72 33.11
C GLU A 207 -5.15 23.84 33.32
N ASN A 208 -4.82 25.06 32.88
CA ASN A 208 -5.67 26.25 33.02
C ASN A 208 -6.40 26.62 31.71
N GLY A 209 -6.20 25.83 30.65
CA GLY A 209 -6.84 26.00 29.36
C GLY A 209 -8.07 25.11 29.23
N PHE A 210 -8.91 25.42 28.26
CA PHE A 210 -10.09 24.63 27.93
C PHE A 210 -10.40 24.73 26.45
N ILE A 211 -10.74 23.61 25.81
CA ILE A 211 -11.20 23.56 24.43
C ILE A 211 -12.52 22.78 24.32
N GLU A 212 -13.49 23.37 23.63
CA GLU A 212 -14.80 22.79 23.37
C GLU A 212 -15.05 22.76 21.85
N LEU A 213 -15.34 21.57 21.33
CA LEU A 213 -15.73 21.33 19.95
C LEU A 213 -17.20 20.89 19.92
N ARG A 214 -18.05 21.69 19.27
CA ARG A 214 -19.50 21.44 19.23
C ARG A 214 -20.11 21.68 17.85
N GLU A 215 -21.40 21.36 17.72
CA GLU A 215 -22.15 21.52 16.47
C GLU A 215 -21.47 20.79 15.31
N ASP A 216 -21.45 21.33 14.09
CA ASP A 216 -20.87 20.66 12.91
C ASP A 216 -19.37 20.97 12.74
N CYS A 217 -18.62 20.91 13.83
CA CYS A 217 -17.17 21.03 13.80
C CYS A 217 -16.52 19.93 12.95
N LEU A 218 -15.37 20.23 12.37
CA LEU A 218 -14.61 19.29 11.55
C LEU A 218 -13.14 19.31 11.93
N ILE A 219 -12.56 18.15 12.25
CA ILE A 219 -11.12 18.00 12.39
C ILE A 219 -10.60 17.20 11.20
N ASP A 220 -9.77 17.86 10.39
CA ASP A 220 -9.11 17.26 9.22
C ASP A 220 -7.60 17.17 9.50
N SER A 221 -7.17 16.06 10.09
CA SER A 221 -5.75 15.70 10.22
C SER A 221 -5.45 14.45 9.40
N PRO A 222 -4.19 14.13 9.06
CA PRO A 222 -3.90 12.87 8.36
C PRO A 222 -4.23 11.61 9.17
N ALA A 223 -4.46 11.72 10.49
CA ALA A 223 -4.76 10.62 11.40
C ALA A 223 -3.76 9.44 11.31
N SER A 224 -2.49 9.75 11.04
CA SER A 224 -1.45 8.77 10.67
C SER A 224 -0.52 8.39 11.82
N LYS A 225 -0.55 9.15 12.92
CA LYS A 225 0.34 9.02 14.09
C LYS A 225 -0.31 9.66 15.31
N ASP A 226 0.15 9.31 16.50
CA ASP A 226 -0.43 9.81 17.77
C ASP A 226 -0.51 11.33 17.88
N ALA A 227 0.43 12.05 17.27
CA ALA A 227 0.44 13.52 17.23
C ALA A 227 -0.71 14.12 16.39
N ASP A 228 -1.30 13.36 15.47
CA ASP A 228 -2.49 13.74 14.70
C ASP A 228 -3.77 13.58 15.54
N SER A 229 -3.73 14.05 16.79
CA SER A 229 -4.79 13.94 17.79
C SER A 229 -5.01 15.27 18.52
N GLY A 230 -6.08 15.30 19.32
CA GLY A 230 -6.33 16.35 20.31
C GLY A 230 -5.74 15.98 21.67
N ALA A 231 -5.60 16.94 22.59
CA ALA A 231 -5.18 16.67 23.96
C ALA A 231 -5.82 17.64 24.99
N GLY A 232 -6.00 17.18 26.22
CA GLY A 232 -6.43 18.02 27.33
C GLY A 232 -6.01 17.48 28.69
N THR A 233 -5.68 18.35 29.65
CA THR A 233 -5.47 17.95 31.04
C THR A 233 -6.82 17.79 31.77
N GLY A 234 -7.07 16.63 32.36
CA GLY A 234 -8.34 16.35 33.05
C GLY A 234 -9.54 16.38 32.10
N ASN A 235 -10.51 17.26 32.37
CA ASN A 235 -11.74 17.42 31.58
C ASN A 235 -11.70 18.63 30.63
N SER A 236 -10.51 19.15 30.30
CA SER A 236 -10.36 20.38 29.52
C SER A 236 -10.51 20.24 28.02
N TYR A 237 -10.63 19.00 27.51
CA TYR A 237 -10.93 18.71 26.11
C TYR A 237 -12.34 18.12 26.00
N VAL A 238 -13.27 18.93 25.49
CA VAL A 238 -14.69 18.59 25.40
C VAL A 238 -15.15 18.48 23.96
N VAL A 239 -15.91 17.43 23.67
CA VAL A 239 -16.56 17.21 22.37
C VAL A 239 -18.03 16.91 22.58
N THR A 240 -18.90 17.66 21.89
CA THR A 240 -20.36 17.46 21.88
C THR A 240 -20.95 17.42 20.48
N GLY A 241 -20.13 17.57 19.44
CA GLY A 241 -20.53 17.47 18.04
C GLY A 241 -19.33 17.38 17.09
N GLY A 242 -19.62 17.18 15.81
CA GLY A 242 -18.67 17.27 14.70
C GLY A 242 -18.15 15.93 14.21
N SER A 243 -17.36 15.98 13.14
CA SER A 243 -16.59 14.84 12.62
C SER A 243 -15.10 15.04 12.91
N HIS A 244 -14.43 14.00 13.43
CA HIS A 244 -13.09 14.09 14.00
C HIS A 244 -12.13 13.10 13.37
N MET A 245 -11.50 13.45 12.24
CA MET A 245 -10.44 12.64 11.63
C MET A 245 -9.14 12.81 12.43
N VAL A 246 -8.97 11.99 13.46
CA VAL A 246 -7.85 12.00 14.41
C VAL A 246 -7.38 10.58 14.72
N THR A 247 -6.13 10.44 15.16
CA THR A 247 -5.64 9.17 15.69
C THR A 247 -6.14 8.96 17.13
N TYR A 248 -6.73 7.79 17.40
CA TYR A 248 -7.08 7.33 18.74
C TYR A 248 -5.83 6.83 19.47
N ALA A 249 -5.30 7.63 20.40
CA ALA A 249 -4.03 7.35 21.07
C ALA A 249 -4.13 7.55 22.59
N PRO A 250 -4.89 6.72 23.32
CA PRO A 250 -5.23 6.95 24.74
C PRO A 250 -4.01 6.98 25.68
N ASP A 251 -2.92 6.33 25.31
CA ASP A 251 -1.68 6.27 26.10
C ASP A 251 -0.69 7.39 25.77
N TYR A 252 -0.92 8.12 24.68
CA TYR A 252 -0.03 9.18 24.23
C TYR A 252 -0.07 10.37 25.19
N HIS A 253 1.09 10.67 25.80
CA HIS A 253 1.23 11.70 26.83
C HIS A 253 0.22 11.61 27.99
N SER A 254 -0.23 10.38 28.32
CA SER A 254 -1.25 10.11 29.34
C SER A 254 -0.92 10.68 30.73
N ASN A 255 0.36 10.85 31.05
CA ASN A 255 0.86 11.47 32.28
C ASN A 255 0.77 13.01 32.29
N ARG A 256 0.57 13.66 31.14
CA ARG A 256 0.46 15.12 30.97
C ARG A 256 -0.95 15.58 30.59
N GLY A 257 -1.84 14.65 30.27
CA GLY A 257 -3.22 14.88 29.87
C GLY A 257 -3.80 13.65 29.15
N SER A 258 -5.06 13.71 28.74
CA SER A 258 -5.70 12.70 27.92
C SER A 258 -5.92 13.20 26.49
N THR A 259 -5.68 12.33 25.52
CA THR A 259 -6.09 12.51 24.11
C THR A 259 -7.55 12.12 23.87
N VAL A 260 -8.19 11.51 24.87
CA VAL A 260 -9.60 11.09 24.80
C VAL A 260 -10.46 12.21 25.39
N PRO A 261 -11.35 12.83 24.60
CA PRO A 261 -12.21 13.89 25.09
C PRO A 261 -13.30 13.37 26.04
N VAL A 262 -13.94 14.31 26.72
CA VAL A 262 -15.17 14.08 27.49
C VAL A 262 -16.37 14.78 26.85
N ASN A 263 -17.59 14.38 27.18
CA ASN A 263 -18.84 15.02 26.70
C ASN A 263 -19.29 16.26 27.50
N GLY A 264 -18.39 16.80 28.33
CA GLY A 264 -18.62 18.01 29.10
C GLY A 264 -19.48 17.84 30.34
N LYS A 265 -19.49 18.88 31.19
CA LYS A 265 -20.05 18.84 32.54
C LYS A 265 -21.55 18.51 32.55
N GLU A 266 -22.30 19.06 31.62
CA GLU A 266 -23.75 18.86 31.49
C GLU A 266 -24.11 17.39 31.19
N ASN A 267 -23.21 16.64 30.55
CA ASN A 267 -23.37 15.22 30.26
C ASN A 267 -22.57 14.31 31.21
N GLY A 268 -22.02 14.87 32.28
CA GLY A 268 -21.33 14.12 33.33
C GLY A 268 -19.83 13.92 33.13
N ASN A 269 -19.17 14.61 32.18
CA ASN A 269 -17.73 14.47 31.90
C ASN A 269 -17.28 13.02 31.71
N GLU A 270 -18.07 12.21 30.99
CA GLU A 270 -17.66 10.82 30.72
C GLU A 270 -16.67 10.78 29.56
N ARG A 271 -15.68 9.88 29.65
CA ARG A 271 -14.73 9.64 28.56
C ARG A 271 -15.44 8.99 27.37
N LEU A 272 -15.06 9.40 26.17
CA LEU A 272 -15.74 9.01 24.94
C LEU A 272 -14.96 7.95 24.17
N SER A 273 -15.65 7.28 23.24
CA SER A 273 -15.06 6.40 22.25
C SER A 273 -15.20 7.02 20.87
N LEU A 274 -14.21 6.77 20.01
CA LEU A 274 -14.20 7.27 18.64
C LEU A 274 -14.82 6.22 17.72
N PHE A 275 -16.00 6.50 17.21
CA PHE A 275 -16.72 5.63 16.27
C PHE A 275 -16.71 6.23 14.87
N THR A 276 -16.69 5.37 13.85
CA THR A 276 -17.06 5.76 12.48
C THR A 276 -18.48 5.30 12.21
N LEU A 277 -19.35 6.22 11.79
CA LEU A 277 -20.73 5.89 11.43
C LEU A 277 -20.79 4.99 10.19
N ALA A 278 -21.72 4.03 10.19
CA ALA A 278 -21.94 3.17 9.02
C ALA A 278 -22.61 3.89 7.84
N ASP A 279 -23.43 4.90 8.14
CA ASP A 279 -24.13 5.74 7.17
C ASP A 279 -23.65 7.19 7.28
N SER A 280 -22.86 7.63 6.29
CA SER A 280 -22.34 9.00 6.24
C SER A 280 -23.40 10.06 5.92
N SER A 281 -24.63 9.68 5.55
CA SER A 281 -25.75 10.61 5.35
C SER A 281 -26.36 11.11 6.67
N VAL A 282 -26.08 10.45 7.80
CA VAL A 282 -26.58 10.84 9.12
C VAL A 282 -26.05 12.21 9.52
N ASN A 283 -26.95 13.17 9.74
CA ASN A 283 -26.61 14.56 10.07
C ASN A 283 -26.55 14.85 11.58
N GLY A 284 -26.99 13.91 12.42
CA GLY A 284 -26.95 14.04 13.86
C GLY A 284 -27.49 12.80 14.57
N ILE A 285 -27.03 12.59 15.79
CA ILE A 285 -27.38 11.45 16.64
C ILE A 285 -27.74 11.91 18.06
N LYS A 286 -28.32 11.00 18.85
CA LYS A 286 -28.76 11.24 20.23
C LYS A 286 -28.22 10.17 21.19
N PRO A 287 -26.90 10.10 21.40
CA PRO A 287 -26.32 9.13 22.33
C PRO A 287 -26.77 9.40 23.76
N ILE A 288 -26.80 8.34 24.57
CA ILE A 288 -27.18 8.39 25.99
C ILE A 288 -25.93 8.61 26.83
N ASN A 289 -25.94 9.64 27.67
CA ASN A 289 -24.85 9.93 28.58
C ASN A 289 -24.88 9.02 29.83
N LYS A 290 -23.85 9.08 30.67
CA LYS A 290 -23.75 8.25 31.89
C LYS A 290 -24.89 8.48 32.90
N ASN A 291 -25.60 9.60 32.81
CA ASN A 291 -26.74 9.93 33.66
C ASN A 291 -28.06 9.36 33.11
N GLY A 292 -28.03 8.63 31.99
CA GLY A 292 -29.20 8.06 31.34
C GLY A 292 -29.97 9.02 30.41
N ASN A 293 -29.45 10.24 30.19
CA ASN A 293 -30.11 11.24 29.36
C ASN A 293 -29.54 11.24 27.93
N ALA A 294 -30.41 11.31 26.93
CA ALA A 294 -29.99 11.51 25.55
C ALA A 294 -29.66 12.99 25.29
N TYR A 295 -28.60 13.27 24.55
CA TYR A 295 -28.22 14.63 24.15
C TYR A 295 -27.96 14.71 22.64
N ILE A 296 -28.14 15.89 22.04
CA ILE A 296 -27.96 16.08 20.60
C ILE A 296 -26.47 16.15 20.27
N TYR A 297 -26.04 15.37 19.27
CA TYR A 297 -24.72 15.43 18.68
C TYR A 297 -24.88 15.68 17.17
N SER A 298 -24.56 16.89 16.70
CA SER A 298 -24.64 17.25 15.28
C SER A 298 -23.39 16.76 14.53
N VAL A 299 -23.55 16.27 13.30
CA VAL A 299 -22.44 15.79 12.46
C VAL A 299 -22.82 15.87 10.97
N LYS A 300 -23.13 17.08 10.49
CA LYS A 300 -23.50 17.28 9.08
C LYS A 300 -22.33 17.09 8.12
N LYS A 301 -21.13 17.56 8.51
CA LYS A 301 -19.93 17.54 7.66
C LYS A 301 -19.23 16.18 7.77
N ALA A 302 -18.88 15.60 6.63
CA ALA A 302 -17.98 14.46 6.57
C ALA A 302 -16.52 14.93 6.61
N SER A 303 -15.64 14.06 7.09
CA SER A 303 -14.20 14.22 7.03
C SER A 303 -13.66 14.04 5.62
N LYS A 304 -12.38 14.36 5.41
CA LYS A 304 -11.71 14.28 4.10
C LYS A 304 -11.76 12.88 3.45
N ASP A 305 -11.89 11.82 4.23
CA ASP A 305 -12.08 10.43 3.75
C ASP A 305 -13.54 10.11 3.37
N ASN A 306 -14.44 11.10 3.42
CA ASN A 306 -15.88 11.01 3.24
C ASN A 306 -16.61 10.18 4.31
N GLU A 307 -15.96 9.93 5.45
CA GLU A 307 -16.58 9.27 6.60
C GLU A 307 -16.94 10.29 7.70
N LYS A 308 -17.71 9.83 8.70
CA LYS A 308 -18.09 10.63 9.87
C LYS A 308 -17.59 9.95 11.13
N HIS A 309 -16.57 10.55 11.76
CA HIS A 309 -15.98 10.03 12.99
C HIS A 309 -16.47 10.82 14.19
N VAL A 310 -17.16 10.15 15.11
CA VAL A 310 -17.86 10.80 16.23
C VAL A 310 -17.27 10.34 17.55
N TRP A 311 -17.03 11.29 18.45
CA TRP A 311 -16.69 11.03 19.84
C TRP A 311 -17.98 10.95 20.66
N VAL A 312 -18.34 9.76 21.12
CA VAL A 312 -19.60 9.53 21.85
C VAL A 312 -19.46 8.47 22.95
N PRO A 313 -20.39 8.44 23.93
CA PRO A 313 -20.44 7.39 24.94
C PRO A 313 -20.66 6.02 24.30
N ALA A 314 -19.93 5.02 24.80
CA ALA A 314 -20.08 3.63 24.40
C ALA A 314 -20.83 2.81 25.47
N ALA A 315 -21.47 1.73 25.02
CA ALA A 315 -21.90 0.62 25.85
C ALA A 315 -21.20 -0.66 25.39
N LYS A 316 -20.74 -1.45 26.35
CA LYS A 316 -20.02 -2.71 26.12
C LYS A 316 -21.00 -3.87 25.91
N VAL A 317 -20.75 -4.67 24.90
CA VAL A 317 -21.44 -5.95 24.69
C VAL A 317 -20.41 -7.06 24.90
N THR A 318 -20.57 -7.83 25.97
CA THR A 318 -19.67 -8.94 26.33
C THR A 318 -20.29 -10.26 25.91
N PHE A 319 -19.62 -10.97 25.01
CA PHE A 319 -20.05 -12.26 24.47
C PHE A 319 -19.37 -13.41 25.23
N GLU A 320 -20.19 -14.26 25.83
CA GLU A 320 -19.79 -15.41 26.64
C GLU A 320 -20.16 -16.73 25.96
N LEU A 321 -19.28 -17.73 26.03
CA LEU A 321 -19.53 -19.02 25.36
C LEU A 321 -20.66 -19.85 25.98
N ASN A 322 -21.15 -19.45 27.17
CA ASN A 322 -22.27 -20.07 27.88
C ASN A 322 -22.97 -19.02 28.77
N ASP A 323 -24.23 -19.24 29.15
CA ASP A 323 -24.86 -18.45 30.22
C ASP A 323 -24.12 -18.76 31.53
N THR A 324 -23.50 -17.74 32.11
CA THR A 324 -22.73 -17.85 33.36
C THR A 324 -23.59 -18.28 34.55
N ASN A 325 -24.91 -18.03 34.49
CA ASN A 325 -25.87 -18.38 35.53
C ASN A 325 -26.59 -19.71 35.27
N ALA A 326 -26.37 -20.37 34.13
CA ALA A 326 -26.97 -21.67 33.87
C ALA A 326 -26.30 -22.76 34.72
N GLU A 327 -27.07 -23.80 35.05
CA GLU A 327 -26.53 -25.04 35.60
C GLU A 327 -25.48 -25.64 34.66
N ASP A 328 -24.43 -26.25 35.21
CA ASP A 328 -23.35 -26.84 34.41
C ASP A 328 -23.83 -27.94 33.45
N SER A 329 -24.95 -28.59 33.75
CA SER A 329 -25.62 -29.57 32.89
C SER A 329 -26.13 -28.99 31.56
N LYS A 330 -26.36 -27.68 31.52
CA LYS A 330 -26.88 -26.92 30.37
C LYS A 330 -25.79 -26.16 29.61
N LYS A 331 -24.56 -26.12 30.15
CA LYS A 331 -23.42 -25.49 29.48
C LYS A 331 -22.83 -26.45 28.45
N ALA A 332 -22.50 -25.93 27.28
CA ALA A 332 -21.72 -26.67 26.31
C ALA A 332 -20.26 -26.74 26.80
N LYS A 333 -19.81 -27.98 27.04
CA LYS A 333 -18.41 -28.28 27.38
C LYS A 333 -17.53 -28.05 26.16
N GLU A 334 -16.28 -27.65 26.39
CA GLU A 334 -15.29 -27.42 25.32
C GLU A 334 -15.70 -26.36 24.28
N ALA A 335 -16.64 -25.47 24.64
CA ALA A 335 -17.01 -24.35 23.79
C ALA A 335 -15.82 -23.39 23.62
N ILE A 336 -15.57 -22.96 22.38
CA ILE A 336 -14.50 -22.03 22.02
C ILE A 336 -14.98 -21.05 20.95
N PHE A 337 -14.36 -19.87 20.91
CA PHE A 337 -14.52 -18.95 19.79
C PHE A 337 -13.79 -19.48 18.54
N SER A 338 -14.14 -18.95 17.37
CA SER A 338 -13.52 -19.34 16.10
C SER A 338 -11.99 -19.08 16.05
N ASP A 339 -11.48 -18.19 16.88
CA ASP A 339 -10.04 -17.94 17.06
C ASP A 339 -9.38 -18.84 18.11
N SER A 340 -10.07 -19.91 18.51
CA SER A 340 -9.66 -20.90 19.51
C SER A 340 -9.52 -20.39 20.95
N SER A 341 -9.95 -19.15 21.23
CA SER A 341 -9.97 -18.63 22.59
C SER A 341 -11.24 -19.04 23.36
N THR A 342 -11.13 -19.11 24.69
CA THR A 342 -12.27 -19.30 25.61
C THR A 342 -12.65 -18.02 26.37
N LYS A 343 -11.83 -16.98 26.24
CA LYS A 343 -12.06 -15.68 26.89
C LYS A 343 -13.20 -14.94 26.19
N ALA A 344 -14.07 -14.32 26.98
CA ALA A 344 -15.16 -13.49 26.50
C ALA A 344 -14.68 -12.46 25.46
N LYS A 345 -15.52 -12.21 24.45
CA LYS A 345 -15.26 -11.18 23.42
C LYS A 345 -16.04 -9.93 23.75
N GLU A 346 -15.47 -8.77 23.43
CA GLU A 346 -16.12 -7.49 23.67
C GLU A 346 -16.32 -6.74 22.36
N SER A 347 -17.51 -6.16 22.22
CA SER A 347 -17.84 -5.18 21.19
C SER A 347 -18.41 -3.92 21.84
N LEU A 348 -18.35 -2.80 21.14
CA LEU A 348 -18.83 -1.51 21.61
C LEU A 348 -19.91 -1.00 20.67
N ALA A 349 -21.03 -0.57 21.24
CA ALA A 349 -22.06 0.18 20.52
C ALA A 349 -22.05 1.63 20.99
N ILE A 350 -22.45 2.57 20.13
CA ILE A 350 -22.81 3.91 20.59
C ILE A 350 -23.99 3.76 21.55
N ARG A 351 -23.88 4.29 22.78
CA ARG A 351 -24.92 4.08 23.79
C ARG A 351 -26.25 4.68 23.34
N GLY A 352 -27.28 3.86 23.23
CA GLY A 352 -28.58 4.19 22.66
C GLY A 352 -28.79 3.73 21.21
N TYR A 353 -27.81 3.05 20.61
CA TYR A 353 -27.84 2.56 19.23
C TYR A 353 -27.48 1.08 19.13
N ALA A 354 -27.70 0.52 17.95
CA ALA A 354 -27.34 -0.83 17.59
C ALA A 354 -25.83 -0.95 17.29
N LEU A 355 -25.26 -2.16 17.38
CA LEU A 355 -23.84 -2.41 17.08
C LEU A 355 -23.49 -1.98 15.64
N ASN A 356 -24.32 -2.37 14.68
CA ASN A 356 -24.12 -2.07 13.25
C ASN A 356 -24.44 -0.62 12.85
N PHE A 357 -24.83 0.25 13.79
CA PHE A 357 -24.97 1.68 13.52
C PHE A 357 -23.61 2.35 13.26
N ALA A 358 -22.55 1.79 13.82
CA ALA A 358 -21.17 2.18 13.56
C ALA A 358 -20.45 1.08 12.77
N LYS A 359 -19.69 1.50 11.75
CA LYS A 359 -18.86 0.61 10.94
C LYS A 359 -17.61 0.17 11.70
N THR A 360 -17.01 1.07 12.48
CA THR A 360 -15.83 0.79 13.29
C THR A 360 -15.85 1.58 14.60
N VAL A 361 -15.05 1.12 15.55
CA VAL A 361 -14.71 1.85 16.78
C VAL A 361 -13.21 1.72 17.02
N ALA A 362 -12.56 2.83 17.37
CA ALA A 362 -11.12 2.81 17.62
C ALA A 362 -10.79 2.01 18.89
N GLY A 363 -9.80 1.12 18.80
CA GLY A 363 -9.37 0.28 19.92
C GLY A 363 -10.34 -0.83 20.32
N GLY A 364 -11.36 -1.13 19.51
CA GLY A 364 -12.35 -2.17 19.81
C GLY A 364 -13.00 -2.75 18.55
N SER A 365 -14.18 -3.38 18.72
CA SER A 365 -14.99 -3.94 17.63
C SER A 365 -16.44 -3.44 17.73
N THR A 366 -17.11 -3.27 16.60
CA THR A 366 -18.57 -3.04 16.52
C THR A 366 -19.33 -4.27 16.03
N GLU A 367 -18.66 -5.40 15.85
CA GLU A 367 -19.23 -6.60 15.22
C GLU A 367 -19.63 -7.65 16.23
N ILE A 368 -20.55 -8.54 15.86
CA ILE A 368 -20.80 -9.78 16.60
C ILE A 368 -19.65 -10.77 16.31
N PRO A 369 -19.08 -11.46 17.31
CA PRO A 369 -18.09 -12.50 17.06
C PRO A 369 -18.64 -13.58 16.12
N ALA A 370 -17.76 -14.16 15.30
CA ALA A 370 -18.10 -15.31 14.50
C ALA A 370 -18.64 -16.46 15.36
N ASN A 371 -19.48 -17.31 14.75
CA ASN A 371 -20.17 -18.37 15.47
C ASN A 371 -19.16 -19.26 16.22
N PRO A 372 -19.34 -19.44 17.53
CA PRO A 372 -18.48 -20.30 18.32
C PRO A 372 -18.75 -21.76 18.00
N ILE A 373 -17.85 -22.63 18.44
CA ILE A 373 -17.90 -24.07 18.22
C ILE A 373 -17.91 -24.77 19.57
N ALA A 374 -18.72 -25.82 19.72
CA ALA A 374 -18.70 -26.71 20.87
C ALA A 374 -18.95 -28.16 20.42
N PRO A 375 -17.97 -29.07 20.55
CA PRO A 375 -18.12 -30.45 20.08
C PRO A 375 -19.24 -31.20 20.83
N GLY A 376 -20.12 -31.87 20.09
CA GLY A 376 -21.32 -32.54 20.64
C GLY A 376 -22.52 -31.62 20.80
N TYR A 377 -22.43 -30.38 20.31
CA TYR A 377 -23.49 -29.39 20.36
C TYR A 377 -23.68 -28.69 19.01
N LYS A 378 -24.89 -28.17 18.83
CA LYS A 378 -25.29 -27.27 17.75
C LYS A 378 -25.50 -25.86 18.32
N PHE A 379 -24.86 -24.87 17.69
CA PHE A 379 -25.03 -23.47 18.06
C PHE A 379 -26.40 -22.94 17.60
N LEU A 380 -27.21 -22.42 18.53
CA LEU A 380 -28.55 -21.89 18.24
C LEU A 380 -28.57 -20.36 18.04
N GLY A 381 -27.48 -19.68 18.40
CA GLY A 381 -27.34 -18.24 18.33
C GLY A 381 -26.94 -17.60 19.65
N TRP A 382 -26.81 -16.28 19.61
CA TRP A 382 -26.51 -15.42 20.74
C TRP A 382 -27.81 -14.96 21.43
N PHE A 383 -27.84 -14.94 22.76
CA PHE A 383 -29.01 -14.58 23.58
C PHE A 383 -28.62 -13.62 24.70
N CYS A 384 -29.56 -12.80 25.15
CA CYS A 384 -29.41 -11.93 26.30
C CYS A 384 -30.72 -11.88 27.10
N LYS A 385 -30.62 -11.43 28.36
CA LYS A 385 -31.79 -11.21 29.23
C LYS A 385 -32.16 -9.73 29.20
N ASN A 386 -33.45 -9.43 29.05
CA ASN A 386 -33.96 -8.06 29.10
C ASN A 386 -34.07 -7.57 30.55
N ALA A 387 -34.52 -6.32 30.75
CA ALA A 387 -34.68 -5.71 32.08
C ALA A 387 -35.67 -6.45 32.98
N GLN A 388 -36.60 -7.23 32.41
CA GLN A 388 -37.57 -8.08 33.12
C GLN A 388 -37.04 -9.51 33.33
N ASN A 389 -35.74 -9.73 33.09
CA ASN A 389 -35.07 -11.04 33.19
C ASN A 389 -35.61 -12.10 32.23
N SER A 390 -36.29 -11.68 31.16
CA SER A 390 -36.78 -12.57 30.10
C SER A 390 -35.72 -12.72 29.02
N GLU A 391 -35.46 -13.97 28.63
CA GLU A 391 -34.48 -14.32 27.59
C GLU A 391 -35.02 -13.97 26.19
N GLN A 392 -34.15 -13.37 25.36
CA GLN A 392 -34.43 -13.08 23.96
C GLN A 392 -33.20 -13.30 23.09
N LYS A 393 -33.42 -13.54 21.80
CA LYS A 393 -32.33 -13.69 20.83
C LYS A 393 -31.66 -12.33 20.60
N PHE A 394 -30.33 -12.30 20.72
CA PHE A 394 -29.52 -11.12 20.45
C PHE A 394 -29.24 -11.01 18.95
N THR A 395 -29.32 -9.79 18.42
CA THR A 395 -28.98 -9.48 17.02
C THR A 395 -28.25 -8.14 16.97
N GLU A 396 -27.47 -7.93 15.92
CA GLU A 396 -26.68 -6.70 15.73
C GLU A 396 -27.54 -5.42 15.65
N LYS A 397 -28.84 -5.56 15.36
CA LYS A 397 -29.83 -4.49 15.25
C LYS A 397 -30.45 -4.10 16.60
N MET A 398 -30.16 -4.85 17.66
CA MET A 398 -30.69 -4.56 18.99
C MET A 398 -30.08 -3.28 19.55
N ILE A 399 -30.92 -2.37 20.04
CA ILE A 399 -30.49 -1.11 20.63
C ILE A 399 -29.85 -1.35 22.01
N ILE A 400 -28.59 -0.94 22.18
CA ILE A 400 -27.80 -1.13 23.40
C ILE A 400 -27.78 0.15 24.21
N LYS A 401 -28.48 0.18 25.35
CA LYS A 401 -28.58 1.37 26.22
C LYS A 401 -27.58 1.37 27.39
N SER A 402 -27.02 0.22 27.73
CA SER A 402 -26.06 0.00 28.81
C SER A 402 -25.24 -1.24 28.50
N ASP A 403 -24.19 -1.47 29.29
CA ASP A 403 -23.40 -2.69 29.17
C ASP A 403 -24.30 -3.93 29.24
N THR A 404 -24.07 -4.86 28.32
CA THR A 404 -24.95 -6.02 28.08
C THR A 404 -24.10 -7.29 27.95
N THR A 405 -24.41 -8.30 28.76
CA THR A 405 -23.86 -9.64 28.59
C THR A 405 -24.73 -10.44 27.65
N VAL A 406 -24.10 -11.04 26.64
CA VAL A 406 -24.70 -11.90 25.63
C VAL A 406 -24.03 -13.25 25.74
N TYR A 407 -24.78 -14.34 25.65
CA TYR A 407 -24.24 -15.69 25.76
C TYR A 407 -24.68 -16.59 24.61
N ALA A 408 -23.83 -17.55 24.26
CA ALA A 408 -24.13 -18.56 23.27
C ALA A 408 -25.12 -19.59 23.84
N LYS A 409 -26.09 -19.99 23.00
CA LYS A 409 -27.06 -21.04 23.34
C LYS A 409 -26.83 -22.28 22.48
N TRP A 410 -26.97 -23.44 23.09
CA TRP A 410 -26.56 -24.72 22.52
C TRP A 410 -27.67 -25.77 22.62
N GLU A 411 -27.73 -26.66 21.63
CA GLU A 411 -28.55 -27.87 21.64
C GLU A 411 -27.63 -29.09 21.53
N LYS A 412 -27.89 -30.17 22.28
CA LYS A 412 -27.07 -31.39 22.19
C LYS A 412 -27.25 -32.04 20.82
N ASP A 413 -26.15 -32.44 20.22
CA ASP A 413 -26.12 -33.13 18.92
C ASP A 413 -25.11 -34.27 18.96
N SER A 414 -25.60 -35.50 19.01
CA SER A 414 -24.77 -36.72 19.05
C SER A 414 -24.03 -37.00 17.74
N SER A 415 -24.33 -36.27 16.66
CA SER A 415 -23.60 -36.34 15.39
C SER A 415 -22.52 -35.26 15.26
N SER A 416 -22.47 -34.30 16.19
CA SER A 416 -21.43 -33.27 16.28
C SER A 416 -20.18 -33.80 16.99
N TYR A 417 -19.01 -33.54 16.41
CA TYR A 417 -17.71 -33.90 16.98
C TYR A 417 -16.63 -32.92 16.49
N ALA A 418 -15.42 -33.03 17.03
CA ALA A 418 -14.29 -32.23 16.59
C ALA A 418 -12.94 -32.93 16.75
N VAL A 419 -11.96 -32.46 16.00
CA VAL A 419 -10.53 -32.75 16.19
C VAL A 419 -9.83 -31.45 16.57
N ARG A 420 -9.12 -31.46 17.69
CA ARG A 420 -8.30 -30.34 18.17
C ARG A 420 -6.84 -30.64 17.91
N TYR A 421 -6.19 -29.72 17.21
CA TYR A 421 -4.76 -29.76 16.98
C TYR A 421 -4.08 -28.89 18.02
N HIS A 422 -3.03 -29.39 18.65
CA HIS A 422 -2.21 -28.71 19.65
C HIS A 422 -0.83 -28.42 19.08
N ASN A 423 -0.35 -27.18 19.20
CA ASN A 423 1.00 -26.85 18.77
C ASN A 423 2.05 -27.21 19.84
N CYS A 424 1.64 -27.58 21.06
CA CYS A 424 2.50 -28.00 22.16
C CYS A 424 3.55 -26.93 22.54
N ALA A 425 3.23 -25.65 22.35
CA ALA A 425 4.00 -24.54 22.90
C ALA A 425 3.65 -24.31 24.38
N GLN A 426 4.37 -23.42 25.07
CA GLN A 426 4.07 -23.09 26.46
C GLN A 426 2.67 -22.46 26.63
N ASP A 427 2.24 -21.68 25.64
CA ASP A 427 0.93 -21.05 25.52
C ASP A 427 -0.01 -21.81 24.56
N ASP A 428 0.24 -23.12 24.42
CA ASP A 428 -0.41 -24.09 23.53
C ASP A 428 -1.53 -23.53 22.63
N THR A 429 -1.12 -23.04 21.47
CA THR A 429 -2.05 -22.56 20.46
C THR A 429 -2.73 -23.76 19.83
N THR A 430 -4.06 -23.77 19.90
CA THR A 430 -4.87 -24.85 19.34
C THR A 430 -5.57 -24.42 18.04
N TYR A 431 -6.01 -25.42 17.29
CA TYR A 431 -6.93 -25.24 16.16
C TYR A 431 -7.98 -26.35 16.20
N LEU A 432 -9.26 -25.98 16.19
CA LEU A 432 -10.37 -26.92 16.27
C LEU A 432 -11.09 -27.04 14.93
N VAL A 433 -11.26 -28.26 14.46
CA VAL A 433 -12.12 -28.58 13.31
C VAL A 433 -13.33 -29.33 13.83
N SER A 434 -14.52 -28.75 13.67
CA SER A 434 -15.77 -29.41 14.04
C SER A 434 -16.55 -29.83 12.80
N GLU A 435 -17.16 -31.01 12.89
CA GLU A 435 -17.95 -31.62 11.84
C GLU A 435 -19.25 -32.19 12.43
N THR A 436 -20.24 -32.38 11.56
CA THR A 436 -21.51 -33.01 11.92
C THR A 436 -21.78 -34.15 10.95
N SER A 437 -21.65 -35.38 11.43
CA SER A 437 -21.85 -36.58 10.62
C SER A 437 -22.20 -37.78 11.49
N PRO A 438 -23.24 -38.57 11.14
CA PRO A 438 -23.55 -39.81 11.84
C PRO A 438 -22.39 -40.83 11.85
N LYS A 439 -21.48 -40.75 10.86
CA LYS A 439 -20.32 -41.65 10.74
C LYS A 439 -19.15 -41.28 11.66
N ARG A 440 -19.17 -40.10 12.27
CA ARG A 440 -18.15 -39.62 13.23
C ARG A 440 -16.71 -39.89 12.79
N THR A 441 -16.40 -39.52 11.56
CA THR A 441 -15.08 -39.74 10.94
C THR A 441 -14.58 -38.42 10.37
N SER A 442 -13.41 -37.97 10.80
CA SER A 442 -12.78 -36.72 10.33
C SER A 442 -11.52 -37.01 9.53
N LYS A 443 -11.25 -36.18 8.52
CA LYS A 443 -9.96 -36.19 7.81
C LYS A 443 -8.93 -35.44 8.66
N VAL A 444 -7.82 -36.10 8.98
CA VAL A 444 -6.69 -35.50 9.69
C VAL A 444 -6.02 -34.47 8.77
N LEU A 445 -5.95 -33.22 9.22
CA LEU A 445 -5.36 -32.13 8.45
C LEU A 445 -3.84 -32.24 8.37
N SER A 446 -3.28 -31.76 7.27
CA SER A 446 -1.86 -31.45 7.16
C SER A 446 -1.49 -30.21 7.98
N PHE A 447 -0.21 -30.05 8.28
CA PHE A 447 0.30 -28.86 8.95
C PHE A 447 -0.03 -27.58 8.15
N ASP A 448 0.14 -27.62 6.82
CA ASP A 448 -0.15 -26.49 5.92
C ASP A 448 -1.63 -26.09 5.96
N GLU A 449 -2.55 -27.06 6.01
CA GLU A 449 -3.98 -26.80 6.19
C GLU A 449 -4.29 -26.13 7.54
N VAL A 450 -3.61 -26.54 8.62
CA VAL A 450 -3.78 -25.92 9.95
C VAL A 450 -3.25 -24.48 9.96
N ILE A 451 -2.02 -24.24 9.49
CA ILE A 451 -1.43 -22.88 9.52
C ILE A 451 -2.09 -21.92 8.54
N LYS A 452 -2.71 -22.43 7.45
CA LYS A 452 -3.53 -21.61 6.54
C LYS A 452 -4.74 -21.00 7.26
N ASN A 453 -5.31 -21.72 8.23
CA ASN A 453 -6.46 -21.27 9.01
C ASN A 453 -6.05 -20.59 10.33
N ASN A 454 -4.90 -20.96 10.90
CA ASN A 454 -4.34 -20.35 12.10
C ASN A 454 -2.81 -20.20 11.99
N ALA A 455 -2.33 -19.11 11.41
CA ALA A 455 -0.90 -18.88 11.21
C ALA A 455 -0.08 -18.84 12.53
N LYS A 456 -0.71 -18.49 13.66
CA LYS A 456 -0.07 -18.48 14.99
C LYS A 456 0.25 -19.89 15.50
N PHE A 457 -0.32 -20.92 14.87
CA PHE A 457 -0.03 -22.32 15.20
C PHE A 457 1.43 -22.69 14.90
N ALA A 458 2.06 -22.06 13.91
CA ALA A 458 3.45 -22.32 13.56
C ALA A 458 4.41 -21.87 14.67
N ARG A 459 5.38 -22.73 15.01
CA ARG A 459 6.40 -22.41 16.01
C ARG A 459 7.68 -21.93 15.36
N LYS A 460 8.10 -20.69 15.68
CA LYS A 460 9.36 -20.13 15.20
C LYS A 460 10.53 -21.03 15.63
N GLY A 461 11.42 -21.36 14.69
CA GLY A 461 12.59 -22.20 14.94
C GLY A 461 12.29 -23.69 15.15
N MET A 462 11.09 -24.14 14.83
CA MET A 462 10.71 -25.56 14.91
C MET A 462 10.27 -26.07 13.54
N VAL A 463 10.50 -27.35 13.31
CA VAL A 463 10.11 -28.11 12.12
C VAL A 463 9.06 -29.14 12.54
N PHE A 464 7.89 -29.09 11.88
CA PHE A 464 6.82 -30.04 12.14
C PHE A 464 7.19 -31.43 11.59
N LYS A 465 7.09 -32.47 12.43
CA LYS A 465 7.42 -33.86 12.07
C LYS A 465 6.19 -34.74 11.87
N GLY A 466 5.03 -34.36 12.41
CA GLY A 466 3.79 -35.13 12.29
C GLY A 466 2.85 -34.92 13.48
N TRP A 467 1.67 -35.54 13.40
CA TRP A 467 0.69 -35.56 14.49
C TRP A 467 0.85 -36.82 15.34
N THR A 468 0.65 -36.69 16.65
CA THR A 468 0.59 -37.81 17.60
C THR A 468 -0.64 -37.71 18.49
N THR A 469 -1.11 -38.83 19.04
CA THR A 469 -2.27 -38.86 19.96
C THR A 469 -1.94 -38.43 21.40
N GLU A 470 -0.67 -38.20 21.70
CA GLU A 470 -0.20 -37.68 23.00
C GLU A 470 0.91 -36.65 22.77
N GLU A 471 1.13 -35.79 23.75
CA GLU A 471 2.15 -34.75 23.73
C GLU A 471 3.58 -35.29 23.53
N ASN A 472 4.48 -34.41 23.09
CA ASN A 472 5.93 -34.67 22.97
C ASN A 472 6.28 -35.90 22.13
N GLY A 473 5.42 -36.27 21.18
CA GLY A 473 5.64 -37.40 20.28
C GLY A 473 5.53 -38.79 20.92
N LYS A 474 4.99 -38.89 22.15
CA LYS A 474 4.94 -40.16 22.91
C LYS A 474 3.78 -41.09 22.49
N GLY A 475 2.76 -40.54 21.81
CA GLY A 475 1.57 -41.27 21.37
C GLY A 475 1.71 -41.93 20.00
N LYS A 476 0.60 -42.49 19.51
CA LYS A 476 0.54 -43.08 18.16
C LYS A 476 0.63 -41.98 17.11
N THR A 477 1.48 -42.17 16.11
CA THR A 477 1.55 -41.26 14.95
C THR A 477 0.27 -41.34 14.12
N VAL A 478 -0.30 -40.19 13.81
CA VAL A 478 -1.49 -40.05 12.97
C VAL A 478 -1.09 -39.36 11.66
N LYS A 479 -1.32 -40.03 10.53
CA LYS A 479 -0.90 -39.53 9.21
C LYS A 479 -1.86 -38.45 8.72
N ALA A 480 -1.34 -37.30 8.30
CA ALA A 480 -2.13 -36.30 7.59
C ALA A 480 -2.81 -36.90 6.35
N GLY A 481 -4.06 -36.51 6.10
CA GLY A 481 -4.92 -37.04 5.05
C GLY A 481 -5.58 -38.38 5.37
N SER A 482 -5.21 -39.06 6.46
CA SER A 482 -5.94 -40.24 6.92
C SER A 482 -7.26 -39.86 7.60
N ASN A 483 -8.16 -40.83 7.74
CA ASN A 483 -9.42 -40.66 8.47
C ASN A 483 -9.26 -41.17 9.90
N ILE A 484 -9.70 -40.36 10.87
CA ILE A 484 -9.79 -40.73 12.28
C ILE A 484 -11.25 -40.89 12.69
N SER A 485 -11.56 -41.96 13.43
CA SER A 485 -12.90 -42.22 13.96
C SER A 485 -13.02 -41.68 15.38
N ILE A 486 -14.09 -40.94 15.66
CA ILE A 486 -14.40 -40.39 16.98
C ILE A 486 -15.45 -41.30 17.63
N SER A 487 -15.19 -41.75 18.86
CA SER A 487 -16.10 -42.64 19.58
C SER A 487 -17.46 -41.96 19.86
N GLN A 488 -18.49 -42.74 20.19
CA GLN A 488 -19.80 -42.18 20.58
C GLN A 488 -19.78 -41.63 22.02
N SER A 489 -18.82 -42.06 22.84
CA SER A 489 -18.63 -41.60 24.22
C SER A 489 -17.82 -40.30 24.32
N GLU A 490 -17.10 -39.91 23.27
CA GLU A 490 -16.25 -38.72 23.22
C GLU A 490 -16.70 -37.83 22.07
N ASN A 491 -16.68 -36.51 22.23
CA ASN A 491 -17.01 -35.57 21.15
C ASN A 491 -15.78 -34.84 20.61
N LEU A 492 -14.61 -35.12 21.16
CA LEU A 492 -13.37 -34.41 20.88
C LEU A 492 -12.22 -35.41 20.86
N ILE A 493 -11.35 -35.30 19.86
CA ILE A 493 -10.04 -35.94 19.85
C ILE A 493 -8.96 -34.86 19.78
N ASP A 494 -7.95 -34.99 20.63
CA ASP A 494 -6.77 -34.14 20.62
C ASP A 494 -5.63 -34.79 19.83
N LEU A 495 -5.02 -34.02 18.93
CA LEU A 495 -3.82 -34.37 18.17
C LEU A 495 -2.72 -33.37 18.46
N TYR A 496 -1.54 -33.87 18.78
CA TYR A 496 -0.41 -33.08 19.24
C TYR A 496 0.64 -33.00 18.15
N ALA A 497 1.10 -31.78 17.85
CA ALA A 497 2.19 -31.59 16.92
C ALA A 497 3.49 -32.09 17.54
N ASN A 498 4.20 -32.95 16.80
CA ASN A 498 5.55 -33.35 17.12
C ASN A 498 6.55 -32.42 16.40
N TRP A 499 7.47 -31.84 17.15
CA TRP A 499 8.40 -30.81 16.66
C TRP A 499 9.85 -31.25 16.80
N GLU A 500 10.65 -30.85 15.83
CA GLU A 500 12.11 -30.91 15.89
C GLU A 500 12.68 -29.50 15.76
N GLU A 501 13.72 -29.17 16.52
CA GLU A 501 14.29 -27.83 16.46
C GLU A 501 15.05 -27.60 15.14
N LYS A 502 14.77 -26.48 14.47
CA LYS A 502 15.47 -26.08 13.24
C LYS A 502 16.91 -25.66 13.57
N GLU A 503 17.85 -26.12 12.74
CA GLU A 503 19.22 -25.61 12.74
C GLU A 503 19.36 -24.48 11.71
N PHE A 504 19.90 -23.36 12.16
CA PHE A 504 20.14 -22.16 11.35
C PHE A 504 21.58 -22.09 10.86
N THR A 505 21.74 -21.60 9.64
CA THR A 505 23.03 -21.45 8.95
C THR A 505 23.41 -19.99 8.77
N VAL A 506 24.70 -19.70 8.78
CA VAL A 506 25.23 -18.37 8.46
C VAL A 506 26.12 -18.45 7.22
N LYS A 507 25.94 -17.52 6.28
CA LYS A 507 26.62 -17.50 4.98
C LYS A 507 27.10 -16.10 4.62
N PHE A 508 28.25 -16.03 3.98
CA PHE A 508 28.80 -14.84 3.34
C PHE A 508 28.92 -15.11 1.84
N SER A 509 28.15 -14.40 1.03
CA SER A 509 28.07 -14.59 -0.41
C SER A 509 28.85 -13.50 -1.13
N ALA A 510 29.79 -13.91 -1.98
CA ALA A 510 30.42 -13.03 -2.94
C ALA A 510 29.45 -12.58 -4.06
N ASN A 511 28.19 -13.03 -4.05
CA ASN A 511 27.09 -12.57 -4.89
C ASN A 511 27.43 -12.57 -6.40
N GLY A 512 27.90 -13.73 -6.90
CA GLY A 512 28.41 -13.91 -8.26
C GLY A 512 29.90 -13.60 -8.47
N GLY A 513 30.60 -13.08 -7.45
CA GLY A 513 32.07 -12.94 -7.45
C GLY A 513 32.80 -14.16 -6.87
N THR A 514 34.13 -14.14 -6.89
CA THR A 514 35.01 -15.16 -6.30
C THR A 514 35.82 -14.54 -5.18
N PHE A 515 35.91 -15.19 -4.01
CA PHE A 515 36.76 -14.68 -2.93
C PHE A 515 38.23 -14.80 -3.32
N SER A 516 39.06 -13.82 -2.96
CA SER A 516 40.50 -13.89 -3.21
C SER A 516 41.13 -14.98 -2.35
N ASP A 517 42.25 -15.56 -2.80
CA ASP A 517 42.92 -16.65 -2.06
C ASP A 517 43.48 -16.18 -0.71
N SER A 518 43.77 -14.88 -0.57
CA SER A 518 44.15 -14.24 0.69
C SER A 518 42.96 -13.81 1.57
N SER A 519 41.71 -13.99 1.11
CA SER A 519 40.53 -13.61 1.88
C SER A 519 40.44 -14.37 3.21
N ILE A 520 39.80 -13.74 4.20
CA ILE A 520 39.55 -14.37 5.50
C ILE A 520 38.76 -15.69 5.37
N PHE A 521 37.88 -15.80 4.36
CA PHE A 521 37.05 -16.99 4.13
C PHE A 521 37.83 -18.18 3.56
N LYS A 522 38.81 -17.95 2.68
CA LYS A 522 39.63 -19.02 2.11
C LYS A 522 40.80 -19.42 3.01
N THR A 523 41.30 -18.49 3.83
CA THR A 523 42.41 -18.75 4.77
C THR A 523 41.96 -19.44 6.06
N ASN A 524 40.68 -19.31 6.47
CA ASN A 524 40.15 -19.90 7.71
C ASN A 524 39.20 -21.08 7.43
N THR A 525 39.73 -22.15 6.83
CA THR A 525 38.95 -23.33 6.39
C THR A 525 38.35 -24.15 7.54
N ASN A 526 38.82 -23.97 8.78
CA ASN A 526 38.19 -24.57 9.97
C ASN A 526 36.85 -23.92 10.32
N VAL A 527 36.68 -22.64 9.97
CA VAL A 527 35.46 -21.86 10.23
C VAL A 527 34.50 -21.93 9.05
N PHE A 528 35.03 -21.80 7.83
CA PHE A 528 34.22 -21.65 6.61
C PHE A 528 34.38 -22.84 5.64
N GLU A 529 33.28 -23.20 5.00
CA GLU A 529 33.23 -24.07 3.84
C GLU A 529 32.84 -23.23 2.62
N ILE A 530 33.67 -23.22 1.55
CA ILE A 530 33.35 -22.49 0.33
C ILE A 530 32.49 -23.36 -0.59
N LYS A 531 31.30 -22.86 -0.95
CA LYS A 531 30.38 -23.43 -1.93
C LYS A 531 30.19 -22.47 -3.10
N LYS A 532 29.58 -22.95 -4.19
CA LYS A 532 29.19 -22.12 -5.33
C LYS A 532 27.70 -21.76 -5.27
N ASP A 533 27.37 -20.50 -5.53
CA ASP A 533 26.00 -20.06 -5.78
C ASP A 533 25.55 -20.44 -7.21
N LYS A 534 24.26 -20.21 -7.52
CA LYS A 534 23.69 -20.52 -8.85
C LYS A 534 24.35 -19.74 -10.01
N ARG A 535 25.09 -18.68 -9.72
CA ARG A 535 25.83 -17.85 -10.70
C ARG A 535 27.32 -18.21 -10.75
N GLY A 536 27.74 -19.28 -10.06
CA GLY A 536 29.14 -19.72 -9.99
C GLY A 536 30.01 -18.91 -9.02
N GLY A 537 29.43 -17.98 -8.26
CA GLY A 537 30.14 -17.18 -7.26
C GLY A 537 30.37 -17.93 -5.96
N ASP A 538 31.39 -17.52 -5.19
CA ASP A 538 31.71 -18.15 -3.92
C ASP A 538 30.71 -17.78 -2.81
N VAL A 539 30.41 -18.75 -1.95
CA VAL A 539 29.63 -18.61 -0.72
C VAL A 539 30.38 -19.29 0.41
N ALA A 540 30.84 -18.51 1.38
CA ALA A 540 31.47 -19.01 2.59
C ALA A 540 30.39 -19.34 3.61
N VAL A 541 30.18 -20.63 3.86
CA VAL A 541 29.22 -21.14 4.84
C VAL A 541 29.94 -21.37 6.16
N VAL A 542 29.45 -20.80 7.25
CA VAL A 542 29.96 -21.11 8.59
C VAL A 542 29.62 -22.57 8.90
N LYS A 543 30.63 -23.37 9.28
CA LYS A 543 30.45 -24.82 9.51
C LYS A 543 29.60 -25.14 10.73
N ALA A 544 29.61 -24.28 11.74
CA ALA A 544 28.75 -24.39 12.92
C ALA A 544 27.34 -23.91 12.59
N LYS A 545 26.36 -24.58 13.17
CA LYS A 545 24.95 -24.20 13.12
C LYS A 545 24.46 -23.75 14.48
N ALA A 546 23.39 -22.98 14.51
CA ALA A 546 22.75 -22.52 15.73
C ALA A 546 21.32 -23.07 15.82
N LYS A 547 20.87 -23.35 17.03
CA LYS A 547 19.45 -23.63 17.34
C LYS A 547 18.85 -22.45 18.09
N LEU A 548 17.53 -22.26 18.00
CA LEU A 548 16.87 -21.13 18.65
C LEU A 548 17.04 -21.16 20.18
N SER A 549 16.97 -22.36 20.77
CA SER A 549 17.14 -22.67 22.19
C SER A 549 18.51 -22.28 22.74
N GLU A 550 19.55 -22.31 21.90
CA GLU A 550 20.90 -21.94 22.29
C GLU A 550 21.07 -20.42 22.40
N ASN A 551 20.18 -19.63 21.78
CA ASN A 551 20.21 -18.16 21.76
C ASN A 551 21.61 -17.60 21.41
N LYS A 552 22.34 -18.28 20.52
CA LYS A 552 23.70 -17.91 20.11
C LYS A 552 23.71 -16.63 19.29
N THR A 553 24.64 -15.75 19.61
CA THR A 553 24.99 -14.60 18.76
C THR A 553 25.98 -15.01 17.68
N LEU A 554 26.07 -14.21 16.61
CA LEU A 554 26.94 -14.48 15.48
C LEU A 554 28.42 -14.61 15.91
N ILE A 555 28.88 -13.74 16.81
CA ILE A 555 30.25 -13.78 17.34
C ILE A 555 30.53 -15.10 18.06
N ASN A 556 29.60 -15.58 18.88
CA ASN A 556 29.75 -16.80 19.66
C ASN A 556 29.66 -18.05 18.78
N LEU A 557 28.84 -18.02 17.72
CA LEU A 557 28.78 -19.10 16.74
C LEU A 557 30.12 -19.24 16.00
N ILE A 558 30.70 -18.14 15.51
CA ILE A 558 32.00 -18.17 14.81
C ILE A 558 33.13 -18.59 15.76
N LYS A 559 33.20 -18.02 16.97
CA LYS A 559 34.23 -18.35 17.97
C LYS A 559 34.18 -19.81 18.43
N SER A 560 33.01 -20.47 18.33
CA SER A 560 32.89 -21.90 18.66
C SER A 560 33.74 -22.81 17.76
N LEU A 561 34.16 -22.32 16.59
CA LEU A 561 35.04 -23.02 15.65
C LEU A 561 36.50 -22.57 15.78
N ASP A 562 36.74 -21.26 15.92
CA ASP A 562 38.07 -20.68 16.10
C ASP A 562 37.98 -19.34 16.87
N ASN A 563 38.65 -19.24 18.03
CA ASN A 563 38.61 -18.05 18.88
C ASN A 563 39.28 -16.80 18.26
N ASN A 564 40.16 -16.98 17.26
CA ASN A 564 40.86 -15.89 16.59
C ASN A 564 40.02 -15.23 15.47
N VAL A 565 38.95 -15.89 15.03
CA VAL A 565 38.04 -15.40 14.01
C VAL A 565 36.75 -14.94 14.66
N ASN A 566 36.31 -13.71 14.39
CA ASN A 566 35.07 -13.17 14.94
C ASN A 566 34.51 -12.04 14.06
N ILE A 567 33.39 -11.45 14.47
CA ILE A 567 32.71 -10.40 13.69
C ILE A 567 33.54 -9.11 13.51
N ASN A 568 34.59 -8.91 14.30
CA ASN A 568 35.51 -7.77 14.16
C ASN A 568 36.69 -8.06 13.22
N THR A 569 36.92 -9.33 12.85
CA THR A 569 38.01 -9.72 11.97
C THR A 569 37.83 -9.05 10.59
N PRO A 570 38.86 -8.36 10.05
CA PRO A 570 38.77 -7.68 8.75
C PRO A 570 38.26 -8.60 7.64
N GLY A 571 37.37 -8.08 6.79
CA GLY A 571 36.66 -8.84 5.75
C GLY A 571 35.35 -9.47 6.24
N ILE A 572 35.26 -9.86 7.52
CA ILE A 572 33.99 -10.24 8.16
C ILE A 572 33.31 -9.01 8.73
N SER A 573 34.06 -8.13 9.42
CA SER A 573 33.54 -6.87 9.93
C SER A 573 32.93 -6.10 8.77
N GLY A 574 31.61 -5.91 8.74
CA GLY A 574 30.97 -5.28 7.59
C GLY A 574 31.25 -3.80 7.44
N LYS A 575 32.25 -3.26 8.14
CA LYS A 575 32.54 -1.83 8.31
C LYS A 575 34.04 -1.58 8.13
N ALA A 576 34.37 -0.65 7.24
CA ALA A 576 35.72 -0.12 7.04
C ALA A 576 35.75 1.39 7.33
N SER A 577 36.89 1.90 7.79
CA SER A 577 37.10 3.34 8.01
C SER A 577 37.52 4.10 6.74
N SER A 578 37.82 3.36 5.66
CA SER A 578 38.18 3.90 4.34
C SER A 578 37.53 3.07 3.23
N ASP A 579 37.11 3.69 2.14
CA ASP A 579 36.65 3.01 0.91
C ASP A 579 37.81 2.38 0.14
N SER A 580 39.05 2.65 0.52
CA SER A 580 40.26 2.06 -0.04
C SER A 580 40.85 0.91 0.78
N ASP A 581 40.16 0.42 1.83
CA ASP A 581 40.67 -0.64 2.71
C ASP A 581 40.81 -1.97 1.94
N THR A 582 42.05 -2.46 1.83
CA THR A 582 42.41 -3.64 1.03
C THR A 582 41.85 -4.93 1.58
N ASN A 583 41.47 -4.99 2.87
CA ASN A 583 40.78 -6.16 3.43
C ASN A 583 39.38 -6.34 2.83
N TYR A 584 38.80 -5.28 2.24
CA TYR A 584 37.49 -5.29 1.60
C TYR A 584 37.59 -5.17 0.08
N THR A 585 38.38 -4.22 -0.42
CA THR A 585 38.50 -4.00 -1.87
C THR A 585 39.15 -5.19 -2.60
N ASN A 586 39.98 -5.97 -1.91
CA ASN A 586 40.54 -7.23 -2.43
C ASN A 586 39.85 -8.49 -1.86
N LEU A 587 38.74 -8.35 -1.13
CA LEU A 587 38.07 -9.50 -0.49
C LEU A 587 37.54 -10.49 -1.51
N ALA A 588 37.00 -9.98 -2.61
CA ALA A 588 36.49 -10.75 -3.73
C ALA A 588 36.71 -9.99 -5.03
N THR A 589 36.67 -10.71 -6.15
CA THR A 589 36.66 -10.14 -7.49
C THR A 589 35.46 -10.62 -8.27
N ARG A 590 34.95 -9.78 -9.17
CA ARG A 590 33.92 -10.16 -10.13
C ARG A 590 34.25 -9.51 -11.45
N LYS A 591 34.46 -10.33 -12.48
CA LYS A 591 34.86 -9.86 -13.81
C LYS A 591 33.88 -8.81 -14.33
N TYR A 592 34.39 -7.66 -14.79
CA TYR A 592 33.65 -6.47 -15.25
C TYR A 592 32.96 -5.60 -14.20
N TYR A 593 33.02 -5.98 -12.92
CA TYR A 593 32.40 -5.22 -11.84
C TYR A 593 33.46 -4.79 -10.82
N HIS A 594 33.22 -3.65 -10.18
CA HIS A 594 33.93 -3.26 -8.97
C HIS A 594 33.03 -3.47 -7.76
N LEU A 595 33.64 -3.81 -6.64
CA LEU A 595 32.96 -3.94 -5.36
C LEU A 595 32.56 -2.54 -4.87
N ILE A 596 31.33 -2.40 -4.37
CA ILE A 596 30.82 -1.14 -3.83
C ILE A 596 30.38 -1.29 -2.38
N ASN A 597 30.27 -0.15 -1.70
CA ASN A 597 29.88 -0.06 -0.29
C ASN A 597 28.78 0.99 -0.08
N GLU A 598 28.14 0.95 1.09
CA GLU A 598 27.30 2.03 1.60
C GLU A 598 28.14 2.97 2.46
N LYS A 599 28.22 4.24 2.06
CA LYS A 599 28.90 5.30 2.82
C LYS A 599 27.96 5.85 3.89
N LYS A 600 28.39 5.85 5.14
CA LYS A 600 27.70 6.49 6.27
C LYS A 600 28.60 7.55 6.91
N GLU A 601 28.15 8.80 6.87
CA GLU A 601 28.81 9.91 7.56
C GLU A 601 28.27 10.02 8.98
N ASN A 602 29.16 9.89 9.96
CA ASN A 602 28.83 10.13 11.35
C ASN A 602 29.06 11.61 11.64
N SER A 603 27.97 12.34 11.89
CA SER A 603 28.02 13.78 12.11
C SER A 603 27.42 14.20 13.44
N PHE A 604 27.94 15.28 14.00
CA PHE A 604 27.43 15.95 15.19
C PHE A 604 27.30 17.44 14.89
N PHE A 605 26.09 17.99 15.03
CA PHE A 605 25.78 19.38 14.65
C PHE A 605 26.21 19.76 13.20
N GLY A 606 26.11 18.84 12.25
CA GLY A 606 26.47 19.07 10.85
C GLY A 606 27.97 18.93 10.54
N TYR A 607 28.81 18.63 11.53
CA TYR A 607 30.22 18.29 11.33
C TYR A 607 30.42 16.79 11.26
N VAL A 608 30.94 16.29 10.14
CA VAL A 608 31.29 14.88 9.95
C VAL A 608 32.62 14.59 10.66
N TYR A 609 32.62 13.74 11.69
CA TYR A 609 33.82 13.38 12.45
C TYR A 609 34.39 12.01 12.05
N SER A 610 33.60 11.14 11.43
CA SER A 610 34.08 9.91 10.81
C SER A 610 33.17 9.48 9.66
N THR A 611 33.71 8.66 8.76
CA THR A 611 32.95 8.02 7.69
C THR A 611 33.18 6.52 7.77
N ASP A 612 32.08 5.77 7.77
CA ASP A 612 32.09 4.32 7.75
C ASP A 612 31.63 3.82 6.38
N TYR A 613 32.27 2.76 5.88
CA TYR A 613 31.96 2.14 4.60
C TYR A 613 31.52 0.70 4.82
N TYR A 614 30.30 0.37 4.41
CA TYR A 614 29.69 -0.94 4.66
C TYR A 614 29.62 -1.81 3.41
N TYR A 615 30.20 -3.02 3.45
CA TYR A 615 30.34 -3.90 2.28
C TYR A 615 29.35 -5.08 2.24
N TRP A 616 28.76 -5.43 3.38
CA TRP A 616 27.81 -6.54 3.49
C TRP A 616 26.37 -6.03 3.51
N PHE A 617 25.49 -6.71 2.79
CA PHE A 617 24.06 -6.41 2.66
C PHE A 617 23.22 -7.62 3.05
N LYS A 618 21.98 -7.38 3.50
CA LYS A 618 21.05 -8.47 3.89
C LYS A 618 20.38 -9.14 2.69
N ASP A 619 20.33 -8.45 1.56
CA ASP A 619 19.70 -8.91 0.34
C ASP A 619 20.67 -8.89 -0.84
N LYS A 620 20.36 -9.72 -1.84
CA LYS A 620 21.16 -9.90 -3.06
C LYS A 620 21.28 -8.63 -3.92
N ASP A 621 20.31 -7.72 -3.81
CA ASP A 621 20.22 -6.49 -4.61
C ASP A 621 20.94 -5.32 -3.91
N GLY A 622 21.34 -5.54 -2.65
CA GLY A 622 22.07 -4.60 -1.82
C GLY A 622 21.24 -3.38 -1.44
N THR A 623 19.95 -3.58 -1.17
CA THR A 623 19.02 -2.52 -0.77
C THR A 623 19.15 -2.14 0.70
N GLU A 624 19.51 -3.10 1.56
CA GLU A 624 19.67 -2.89 2.98
C GLU A 624 21.04 -3.39 3.47
N LYS A 625 21.85 -2.50 4.04
CA LYS A 625 23.12 -2.92 4.64
C LYS A 625 22.94 -3.87 5.82
N ALA A 626 23.89 -4.79 5.96
CA ALA A 626 23.95 -5.68 7.10
C ALA A 626 24.57 -4.97 8.32
N THR A 627 24.02 -5.25 9.51
CA THR A 627 24.54 -4.74 10.80
C THR A 627 25.26 -5.85 11.54
N ILE A 628 26.33 -6.37 10.95
CA ILE A 628 27.14 -7.46 11.52
C ILE A 628 27.82 -7.02 12.83
N ASP A 629 28.19 -5.74 12.90
CA ASP A 629 28.79 -5.06 14.05
C ASP A 629 27.92 -5.05 15.31
N ASN A 630 26.60 -5.24 15.16
CA ASN A 630 25.66 -5.33 16.28
C ASN A 630 25.58 -6.74 16.91
N ASP A 631 26.43 -7.68 16.48
CA ASP A 631 26.43 -9.08 16.93
C ASP A 631 25.03 -9.72 16.88
N PRO A 632 24.42 -9.86 15.68
CA PRO A 632 23.05 -10.33 15.57
C PRO A 632 22.89 -11.74 16.13
N LYS A 633 21.75 -11.99 16.77
CA LYS A 633 21.34 -13.35 17.17
C LYS A 633 21.06 -14.20 15.94
N VAL A 634 21.53 -15.45 15.95
CA VAL A 634 21.28 -16.41 14.87
C VAL A 634 19.97 -17.15 15.17
N ASN A 635 18.86 -16.45 14.96
CA ASN A 635 17.49 -16.97 15.17
C ASN A 635 16.75 -17.29 13.85
N ASP A 636 17.45 -17.15 12.73
CA ASP A 636 17.07 -17.60 11.40
C ASP A 636 18.34 -17.85 10.56
N ASP A 637 18.18 -18.36 9.35
CA ASP A 637 19.26 -18.43 8.36
C ASP A 637 19.73 -17.02 7.98
N LEU A 638 21.01 -16.72 8.19
CA LEU A 638 21.61 -15.43 7.86
C LEU A 638 22.46 -15.57 6.61
N THR A 639 22.23 -14.72 5.61
CA THR A 639 23.14 -14.58 4.47
C THR A 639 23.50 -13.12 4.28
N PHE A 640 24.80 -12.84 4.20
CA PHE A 640 25.35 -11.53 3.93
C PHE A 640 25.90 -11.49 2.50
N TYR A 641 25.52 -10.49 1.72
CA TYR A 641 25.85 -10.38 0.30
C TYR A 641 26.81 -9.23 0.04
N LEU A 642 27.84 -9.46 -0.78
CA LEU A 642 28.63 -8.39 -1.39
C LEU A 642 27.83 -7.70 -2.50
N LYS A 643 28.12 -6.41 -2.73
CA LYS A 643 27.45 -5.62 -3.76
C LYS A 643 28.43 -5.18 -4.86
N TRP A 644 27.98 -5.30 -6.10
CA TRP A 644 28.79 -5.06 -7.29
C TRP A 644 28.18 -3.97 -8.15
N LYS A 645 29.02 -3.15 -8.76
CA LYS A 645 28.63 -2.20 -9.81
C LYS A 645 29.52 -2.39 -11.03
N ILE A 646 28.94 -2.27 -12.21
CA ILE A 646 29.72 -2.40 -13.46
C ILE A 646 30.83 -1.36 -13.46
N ASP A 647 32.03 -1.78 -13.86
CA ASP A 647 33.17 -0.89 -14.05
C ASP A 647 32.77 0.26 -15.00
N PRO A 648 32.90 1.54 -14.59
CA PRO A 648 32.51 2.68 -15.42
C PRO A 648 33.22 2.73 -16.78
N SER A 649 34.35 2.06 -16.95
CA SER A 649 35.07 1.95 -18.22
C SER A 649 34.40 0.99 -19.23
N ILE A 650 33.47 0.16 -18.76
CA ILE A 650 32.77 -0.83 -19.57
C ILE A 650 31.37 -0.30 -19.88
N GLU A 651 31.08 -0.10 -21.17
CA GLU A 651 29.74 0.29 -21.60
C GLU A 651 28.77 -0.88 -21.39
N HIS A 652 27.67 -0.61 -20.67
CA HIS A 652 26.60 -1.58 -20.41
C HIS A 652 25.38 -1.27 -21.27
N ILE A 653 25.02 -2.20 -22.13
CA ILE A 653 23.89 -2.11 -23.05
C ILE A 653 22.83 -3.06 -22.51
N GLN A 654 21.84 -2.50 -21.84
CA GLN A 654 20.77 -3.29 -21.24
C GLN A 654 19.40 -2.86 -21.72
N GLN A 655 18.48 -3.83 -21.75
CA GLN A 655 17.07 -3.59 -21.98
C GLN A 655 16.26 -4.66 -21.25
N GLU A 656 15.34 -4.22 -20.40
CA GLU A 656 14.53 -5.10 -19.58
C GLU A 656 13.10 -5.23 -20.12
N ASN A 657 12.46 -6.35 -19.80
CA ASN A 657 11.04 -6.61 -20.05
C ASN A 657 10.65 -6.43 -21.53
N ILE A 658 11.53 -6.86 -22.43
CA ILE A 658 11.23 -6.87 -23.87
C ILE A 658 10.05 -7.81 -24.08
N ASN A 659 8.95 -7.29 -24.63
CA ASN A 659 7.75 -8.07 -24.88
C ASN A 659 8.05 -9.17 -25.90
N LEU A 660 7.81 -10.42 -25.51
CA LEU A 660 7.96 -11.59 -26.36
C LEU A 660 6.57 -12.15 -26.66
N PRO A 661 6.04 -11.96 -27.89
CA PRO A 661 4.76 -12.54 -28.28
C PRO A 661 4.81 -14.06 -28.11
N ALA A 662 3.83 -14.58 -27.39
CA ALA A 662 3.78 -15.97 -26.97
C ALA A 662 2.34 -16.51 -27.04
N ASP A 663 2.18 -17.82 -27.15
CA ASP A 663 0.87 -18.46 -27.12
C ASP A 663 0.91 -19.89 -26.58
N LEU A 664 -0.26 -20.43 -26.25
CA LEU A 664 -0.48 -21.84 -25.98
C LEU A 664 -1.33 -22.43 -27.10
N LEU A 665 -0.99 -23.65 -27.53
CA LEU A 665 -1.69 -24.35 -28.61
C LEU A 665 -2.02 -25.79 -28.22
N THR A 666 -3.06 -26.31 -28.85
CA THR A 666 -3.32 -27.75 -28.99
C THR A 666 -3.36 -28.09 -30.48
N GLY A 667 -2.35 -28.80 -30.98
CA GLY A 667 -2.07 -28.86 -32.42
C GLY A 667 -1.71 -27.47 -32.95
N ASP A 668 -2.38 -27.02 -34.01
CA ASP A 668 -2.20 -25.67 -34.58
C ASP A 668 -3.21 -24.63 -34.06
N ASN A 669 -4.05 -25.00 -33.09
CA ASN A 669 -5.14 -24.14 -32.60
C ASN A 669 -4.74 -23.42 -31.30
N THR A 670 -4.82 -22.08 -31.29
CA THR A 670 -4.58 -21.21 -30.12
C THR A 670 -5.77 -21.15 -29.15
N ALA A 671 -6.90 -21.77 -29.51
CA ALA A 671 -8.16 -21.81 -28.78
C ALA A 671 -8.72 -20.42 -28.42
N THR A 672 -8.73 -19.50 -29.40
CA THR A 672 -9.47 -18.22 -29.33
C THR A 672 -10.89 -18.40 -28.79
N THR A 673 -11.54 -19.48 -29.21
CA THR A 673 -12.69 -20.08 -28.54
C THR A 673 -12.28 -21.37 -27.84
N ALA A 674 -12.96 -21.71 -26.73
CA ALA A 674 -12.61 -22.90 -25.94
C ALA A 674 -12.54 -24.18 -26.80
N TYR A 675 -11.41 -24.89 -26.73
CA TYR A 675 -11.14 -26.08 -27.54
C TYR A 675 -11.99 -27.26 -27.05
N LYS A 676 -12.73 -27.90 -27.96
CA LYS A 676 -13.70 -28.95 -27.60
C LYS A 676 -13.02 -30.28 -27.33
N VAL A 677 -13.30 -30.88 -26.17
CA VAL A 677 -12.68 -32.13 -25.72
C VAL A 677 -13.68 -33.12 -25.13
N THR A 678 -13.37 -34.41 -25.17
CA THR A 678 -14.17 -35.47 -24.56
C THR A 678 -13.48 -36.07 -23.32
N PRO A 679 -14.22 -36.47 -22.26
CA PRO A 679 -13.64 -37.13 -21.09
C PRO A 679 -12.82 -38.36 -21.47
N GLY A 680 -11.64 -38.52 -20.85
CA GLY A 680 -10.71 -39.61 -21.15
C GLY A 680 -9.81 -39.37 -22.38
N GLN A 681 -10.03 -38.31 -23.17
CA GLN A 681 -9.15 -37.93 -24.29
C GLN A 681 -7.76 -37.55 -23.79
N THR A 682 -6.75 -37.75 -24.63
CA THR A 682 -5.38 -37.28 -24.42
C THR A 682 -5.01 -36.22 -25.46
N ILE A 683 -4.39 -35.13 -25.02
CA ILE A 683 -4.08 -33.95 -25.83
C ILE A 683 -2.65 -33.48 -25.57
N ASP A 684 -1.97 -33.02 -26.63
CA ASP A 684 -0.66 -32.39 -26.54
C ASP A 684 -0.83 -30.87 -26.42
N PHE A 685 -0.11 -30.24 -25.49
CA PHE A 685 -0.08 -28.79 -25.35
C PHE A 685 1.29 -28.23 -25.73
N THR A 686 1.28 -27.20 -26.57
CA THR A 686 2.48 -26.57 -27.08
C THR A 686 2.53 -25.11 -26.66
N GLY A 687 3.56 -24.71 -25.93
CA GLY A 687 3.90 -23.29 -25.75
C GLY A 687 4.73 -22.80 -26.92
N THR A 688 4.39 -21.65 -27.48
CA THR A 688 5.16 -21.02 -28.56
C THR A 688 5.57 -19.59 -28.22
N ILE A 689 6.72 -19.16 -28.74
CA ILE A 689 7.18 -17.78 -28.74
C ILE A 689 7.61 -17.38 -30.16
N THR A 690 7.39 -16.12 -30.53
CA THR A 690 7.82 -15.59 -31.83
C THR A 690 9.29 -15.16 -31.77
N ALA A 691 10.13 -15.77 -32.61
CA ALA A 691 11.58 -15.53 -32.60
C ALA A 691 11.99 -14.20 -33.26
N SER A 692 11.10 -13.57 -34.04
CA SER A 692 11.37 -12.30 -34.73
C SER A 692 11.82 -11.20 -33.78
N VAL A 693 11.29 -11.14 -32.56
CA VAL A 693 11.71 -10.16 -31.54
C VAL A 693 13.18 -10.29 -31.18
N VAL A 694 13.69 -11.52 -31.05
CA VAL A 694 15.11 -11.78 -30.75
C VAL A 694 15.97 -11.44 -31.98
N LYS A 695 15.51 -11.81 -33.18
CA LYS A 695 16.17 -11.49 -34.46
C LYS A 695 16.26 -9.97 -34.69
N ASP A 696 15.19 -9.24 -34.40
CA ASP A 696 15.12 -7.79 -34.59
C ASP A 696 15.91 -7.03 -33.53
N GLN A 697 15.93 -7.51 -32.28
CA GLN A 697 16.81 -6.97 -31.25
C GLN A 697 18.28 -7.05 -31.67
N MET A 698 18.70 -8.17 -32.25
CA MET A 698 20.06 -8.33 -32.79
C MET A 698 20.33 -7.33 -33.92
N LYS A 699 19.43 -7.19 -34.90
CA LYS A 699 19.58 -6.19 -35.98
C LYS A 699 19.62 -4.75 -35.43
N ALA A 700 18.84 -4.44 -34.40
CA ALA A 700 18.84 -3.13 -33.77
C ALA A 700 20.19 -2.82 -33.11
N ILE A 701 20.82 -3.81 -32.47
CA ILE A 701 22.17 -3.69 -31.93
C ILE A 701 23.19 -3.44 -33.06
N GLU A 702 23.13 -4.21 -34.15
CA GLU A 702 24.01 -4.03 -35.31
C GLU A 702 23.88 -2.62 -35.91
N ASN A 703 22.65 -2.13 -36.06
CA ASN A 703 22.37 -0.78 -36.56
C ASN A 703 22.90 0.31 -35.62
N LYS A 704 22.83 0.09 -34.30
CA LYS A 704 23.41 1.00 -33.30
C LYS A 704 24.94 1.09 -33.43
N PHE A 705 25.59 0.00 -33.82
CA PHE A 705 27.04 -0.08 -34.04
C PHE A 705 27.42 -0.08 -35.53
N ASN A 706 26.76 0.75 -36.35
CA ASN A 706 26.94 0.84 -37.81
C ASN A 706 28.36 1.10 -38.34
N LYS A 707 29.34 1.37 -37.46
CA LYS A 707 30.77 1.46 -37.79
C LYS A 707 31.46 0.09 -37.85
N VAL A 708 30.89 -0.91 -37.21
CA VAL A 708 31.32 -2.32 -37.25
C VAL A 708 30.63 -2.96 -38.46
N LYS A 709 31.40 -3.52 -39.39
CA LYS A 709 30.86 -4.15 -40.60
C LYS A 709 30.69 -5.64 -40.40
N ALA A 710 29.88 -6.29 -41.24
CA ALA A 710 29.70 -7.74 -41.20
C ALA A 710 31.03 -8.53 -41.32
N THR A 711 32.01 -7.97 -42.03
CA THR A 711 33.38 -8.53 -42.13
C THR A 711 34.14 -8.52 -40.80
N ASP A 712 33.71 -7.72 -39.82
CA ASP A 712 34.34 -7.61 -38.51
C ASP A 712 33.73 -8.59 -37.48
N TYR A 713 32.58 -9.21 -37.77
CA TYR A 713 31.82 -10.02 -36.81
C TYR A 713 32.59 -11.22 -36.26
N SER A 714 33.46 -11.84 -37.07
CA SER A 714 34.33 -12.94 -36.62
C SER A 714 35.44 -12.49 -35.66
N ASN A 715 35.74 -11.19 -35.62
CA ASN A 715 36.78 -10.61 -34.77
C ASN A 715 36.23 -10.08 -33.43
N ILE A 716 34.90 -10.11 -33.24
CA ILE A 716 34.27 -9.74 -31.98
C ILE A 716 34.20 -11.00 -31.12
N ALA A 717 35.07 -11.09 -30.12
CA ALA A 717 35.09 -12.20 -29.18
C ALA A 717 33.94 -12.06 -28.18
N LEU A 718 33.21 -13.14 -27.94
CA LEU A 718 32.18 -13.25 -26.92
C LEU A 718 32.70 -14.08 -25.75
N SER A 719 32.41 -13.62 -24.53
CA SER A 719 32.69 -14.37 -23.31
C SER A 719 31.57 -14.21 -22.30
N ASP A 720 31.56 -15.10 -21.30
CA ASP A 720 30.56 -15.15 -20.22
C ASP A 720 29.12 -15.22 -20.75
N MET A 721 28.94 -15.76 -21.95
CA MET A 721 27.66 -15.75 -22.61
C MET A 721 26.70 -16.76 -21.97
N THR A 722 25.54 -16.28 -21.56
CA THR A 722 24.43 -17.10 -21.08
C THR A 722 23.15 -16.62 -21.72
N SER A 723 22.28 -17.55 -22.12
CA SER A 723 20.91 -17.23 -22.48
C SER A 723 20.01 -18.33 -21.93
N SER A 724 18.90 -17.94 -21.33
CA SER A 724 17.94 -18.86 -20.72
C SER A 724 16.52 -18.42 -21.06
N PHE A 725 15.67 -19.39 -21.34
CA PHE A 725 14.22 -19.24 -21.37
C PHE A 725 13.62 -20.18 -20.34
N MET A 726 12.76 -19.65 -19.48
CA MET A 726 12.01 -20.40 -18.49
C MET A 726 10.53 -20.32 -18.82
N ALA A 727 9.91 -21.47 -19.06
CA ALA A 727 8.48 -21.58 -19.34
C ALA A 727 7.77 -22.40 -18.25
N THR A 728 6.57 -21.98 -17.86
CA THR A 728 5.71 -22.73 -16.93
C THR A 728 4.42 -23.16 -17.62
N PHE A 729 3.90 -24.32 -17.22
CA PHE A 729 2.62 -24.87 -17.66
C PHE A 729 1.89 -25.40 -16.44
N THR A 730 0.81 -24.74 -16.04
CA THR A 730 -0.04 -25.12 -14.91
C THR A 730 -1.37 -25.63 -15.44
N ILE A 731 -1.70 -26.88 -15.11
CA ILE A 731 -3.00 -27.46 -15.46
C ILE A 731 -3.96 -27.43 -14.26
N PRO A 732 -5.28 -27.26 -14.49
CA PRO A 732 -6.31 -27.33 -13.46
C PRO A 732 -6.60 -28.76 -12.99
N ASP A 733 -7.39 -28.89 -11.94
CA ASP A 733 -7.58 -30.19 -11.28
C ASP A 733 -8.27 -31.25 -12.13
N SER A 734 -9.10 -30.79 -13.05
CA SER A 734 -9.87 -31.60 -13.97
C SER A 734 -9.06 -32.18 -15.14
N LEU A 735 -7.76 -31.90 -15.17
CA LEU A 735 -6.78 -32.45 -16.10
C LEU A 735 -5.70 -33.21 -15.33
N THR A 736 -5.08 -34.19 -15.99
CA THR A 736 -3.99 -35.00 -15.41
C THR A 736 -2.75 -34.93 -16.29
N LEU A 737 -1.61 -34.60 -15.68
CA LEU A 737 -0.30 -34.65 -16.34
C LEU A 737 0.09 -36.11 -16.65
N PRO A 738 0.79 -36.38 -17.76
CA PRO A 738 1.37 -37.69 -18.01
C PRO A 738 2.38 -38.08 -16.92
N GLU A 739 2.53 -39.38 -16.67
CA GLU A 739 3.53 -39.90 -15.75
C GLU A 739 4.95 -39.66 -16.31
N ASN A 740 5.90 -39.28 -15.45
CA ASN A 740 7.33 -39.14 -15.78
C ASN A 740 7.67 -38.09 -16.86
N ILE A 741 7.19 -36.86 -16.70
CA ILE A 741 7.66 -35.73 -17.52
C ILE A 741 9.14 -35.47 -17.23
N THR A 742 9.98 -35.67 -18.24
CA THR A 742 11.42 -35.44 -18.20
C THR A 742 11.88 -34.72 -19.47
N LYS A 743 13.13 -34.26 -19.51
CA LYS A 743 13.73 -33.62 -20.68
C LYS A 743 13.57 -34.41 -22.00
N ASN A 744 13.51 -35.74 -21.93
CA ASN A 744 13.41 -36.61 -23.11
C ASN A 744 11.97 -36.78 -23.61
N THR A 745 10.97 -36.46 -22.78
CA THR A 745 9.55 -36.55 -23.14
C THR A 745 9.03 -35.28 -23.79
N LEU A 746 9.72 -34.15 -23.60
CA LEU A 746 9.34 -32.86 -24.18
C LEU A 746 9.89 -32.75 -25.60
N LYS A 747 9.08 -32.17 -26.51
CA LYS A 747 9.51 -31.92 -27.89
C LYS A 747 9.83 -30.44 -28.07
N LEU A 748 11.03 -30.14 -28.54
CA LEU A 748 11.44 -28.80 -28.97
C LEU A 748 11.36 -28.69 -30.49
N ASP A 749 10.83 -27.57 -30.98
CA ASP A 749 10.82 -27.19 -32.39
C ASP A 749 11.23 -25.71 -32.54
N GLY A 750 11.90 -25.37 -33.64
CA GLY A 750 12.39 -24.00 -33.92
C GLY A 750 13.60 -23.51 -33.10
N PHE A 751 14.02 -24.24 -32.07
CA PHE A 751 15.22 -23.92 -31.25
C PHE A 751 16.55 -24.27 -31.92
N SER A 752 16.53 -25.06 -33.00
CA SER A 752 17.72 -25.62 -33.66
C SER A 752 18.63 -26.39 -32.70
N ASP A 753 19.87 -26.68 -33.10
CA ASP A 753 20.89 -27.25 -32.20
C ASP A 753 21.49 -26.20 -31.25
N THR A 754 20.93 -24.99 -31.21
CA THR A 754 21.46 -23.82 -30.48
C THR A 754 21.10 -23.85 -28.99
N PHE A 755 19.89 -24.33 -28.66
CA PHE A 755 19.39 -24.38 -27.28
C PHE A 755 19.12 -25.83 -26.84
N ALA A 756 19.16 -26.08 -25.53
CA ALA A 756 18.80 -27.38 -24.94
C ALA A 756 18.03 -27.23 -23.63
N ILE A 757 17.17 -28.20 -23.35
CA ILE A 757 16.50 -28.32 -22.05
C ILE A 757 17.55 -28.63 -20.98
N GLN A 758 17.74 -27.70 -20.05
CA GLN A 758 18.65 -27.83 -18.92
C GLN A 758 17.98 -28.52 -17.74
N ASP A 759 16.75 -28.12 -17.42
CA ASP A 759 16.03 -28.61 -16.24
C ASP A 759 14.52 -28.70 -16.52
N VAL A 760 13.89 -29.70 -15.90
CA VAL A 760 12.44 -29.91 -15.92
C VAL A 760 12.00 -30.23 -14.50
N GLN A 761 11.15 -29.38 -13.94
CA GLN A 761 10.60 -29.57 -12.60
C GLN A 761 9.10 -29.73 -12.70
N VAL A 762 8.59 -30.79 -12.07
CA VAL A 762 7.15 -30.98 -11.87
C VAL A 762 6.88 -30.81 -10.38
N LYS A 763 6.12 -29.77 -10.03
CA LYS A 763 5.66 -29.55 -8.67
C LYS A 763 4.16 -29.33 -8.71
N ASP A 764 3.43 -30.13 -7.94
CA ASP A 764 1.97 -30.20 -8.00
C ASP A 764 1.48 -30.49 -9.43
N LYS A 765 0.70 -29.59 -10.02
CA LYS A 765 0.23 -29.65 -11.42
C LYS A 765 0.90 -28.62 -12.33
N THR A 766 2.08 -28.15 -11.93
CA THR A 766 2.88 -27.19 -12.71
C THR A 766 4.16 -27.84 -13.21
N VAL A 767 4.39 -27.73 -14.51
CA VAL A 767 5.63 -28.11 -15.20
C VAL A 767 6.44 -26.84 -15.47
N THR A 768 7.64 -26.76 -14.93
CA THR A 768 8.59 -25.67 -15.21
C THR A 768 9.74 -26.22 -16.04
N VAL A 769 10.00 -25.61 -17.19
CA VAL A 769 11.07 -26.00 -18.10
C VAL A 769 12.06 -24.86 -18.25
N THR A 770 13.34 -25.16 -18.03
CA THR A 770 14.44 -24.23 -18.28
C THR A 770 15.21 -24.68 -19.53
N ILE A 771 15.28 -23.81 -20.54
CA ILE A 771 15.98 -24.02 -21.80
C ILE A 771 17.15 -23.05 -21.85
N ASN A 772 18.37 -23.57 -22.01
CA ASN A 772 19.59 -22.75 -22.04
C ASN A 772 20.28 -22.82 -23.40
N LEU A 773 20.99 -21.75 -23.75
CA LEU A 773 21.92 -21.71 -24.87
C LEU A 773 23.03 -22.75 -24.64
N LYS A 774 23.35 -23.55 -25.65
CA LYS A 774 24.48 -24.47 -25.61
C LYS A 774 25.81 -23.71 -25.60
N SER A 775 26.82 -24.29 -24.97
CA SER A 775 28.18 -23.79 -25.07
C SER A 775 28.72 -23.99 -26.50
N GLY A 776 29.70 -23.17 -26.90
CA GLY A 776 30.41 -23.35 -28.18
C GLY A 776 30.51 -22.09 -29.03
N ILE A 777 29.59 -21.13 -28.86
CA ILE A 777 29.64 -19.83 -29.52
C ILE A 777 30.68 -18.95 -28.81
N LYS A 778 31.70 -18.52 -29.56
CA LYS A 778 32.84 -17.71 -29.09
C LYS A 778 32.96 -16.37 -29.80
N THR A 779 32.28 -16.19 -30.92
CA THR A 779 32.33 -14.94 -31.71
C THR A 779 30.94 -14.40 -32.02
N TYR A 780 30.84 -13.10 -32.30
CA TYR A 780 29.57 -12.49 -32.70
C TYR A 780 29.05 -13.09 -34.02
N ALA A 781 29.90 -13.46 -34.97
CA ALA A 781 29.48 -14.13 -36.21
C ALA A 781 28.76 -15.47 -35.96
N GLU A 782 29.27 -16.27 -35.01
CA GLU A 782 28.63 -17.52 -34.62
C GLU A 782 27.29 -17.27 -33.91
N LEU A 783 27.23 -16.28 -33.02
CA LEU A 783 25.99 -15.89 -32.35
C LEU A 783 24.95 -15.38 -33.36
N GLN A 784 25.38 -14.55 -34.32
CA GLN A 784 24.52 -14.02 -35.36
C GLN A 784 23.96 -15.15 -36.22
N THR A 785 24.80 -16.09 -36.65
CA THR A 785 24.35 -17.26 -37.41
C THR A 785 23.36 -18.10 -36.59
N ALA A 786 23.65 -18.31 -35.31
CA ALA A 786 22.76 -19.04 -34.42
C ALA A 786 21.38 -18.39 -34.30
N VAL A 787 21.31 -17.06 -34.19
CA VAL A 787 20.04 -16.33 -34.01
C VAL A 787 19.31 -16.04 -35.32
N GLN A 788 20.00 -15.48 -36.32
CA GLN A 788 19.35 -15.04 -37.57
C GLN A 788 19.07 -16.20 -38.52
N THR A 789 19.99 -17.15 -38.63
CA THR A 789 19.94 -18.23 -39.63
C THR A 789 19.36 -19.51 -39.04
N ASN A 790 19.82 -19.92 -37.84
CA ASN A 790 19.51 -21.24 -37.32
C ASN A 790 18.17 -21.30 -36.56
N LEU A 791 17.77 -20.24 -35.85
CA LEU A 791 16.48 -20.21 -35.17
C LEU A 791 15.32 -20.15 -36.19
N GLY A 792 14.33 -21.02 -35.97
CA GLY A 792 13.05 -20.95 -36.68
C GLY A 792 12.32 -19.64 -36.38
N ASP A 793 11.26 -19.34 -37.15
CA ASP A 793 10.48 -18.12 -36.96
C ASP A 793 9.60 -18.16 -35.70
N ALA A 794 9.25 -19.36 -35.24
CA ALA A 794 8.66 -19.61 -33.93
C ALA A 794 9.48 -20.68 -33.20
N MET A 795 9.65 -20.50 -31.89
CA MET A 795 10.23 -21.53 -31.01
C MET A 795 9.11 -22.16 -30.19
N LYS A 796 9.07 -23.48 -30.14
CA LYS A 796 7.96 -24.26 -29.60
C LYS A 796 8.45 -25.33 -28.63
N ILE A 797 7.73 -25.50 -27.53
CA ILE A 797 7.91 -26.60 -26.59
C ILE A 797 6.57 -27.32 -26.40
N THR A 798 6.57 -28.64 -26.57
CA THR A 798 5.37 -29.47 -26.46
C THR A 798 5.46 -30.43 -25.30
N ILE A 799 4.43 -30.43 -24.44
CA ILE A 799 4.17 -31.45 -23.43
C ILE A 799 3.17 -32.43 -24.05
N PRO A 800 3.60 -33.64 -24.43
CA PRO A 800 2.68 -34.62 -25.00
C PRO A 800 1.86 -35.29 -23.89
N GLY A 801 0.64 -35.73 -24.21
CA GLY A 801 -0.02 -36.74 -23.39
C GLY A 801 -0.83 -36.24 -22.18
N ILE A 802 -1.30 -34.98 -22.16
CA ILE A 802 -2.14 -34.47 -21.07
C ILE A 802 -3.53 -35.08 -21.17
N LYS A 803 -4.00 -35.70 -20.09
CA LYS A 803 -5.26 -36.45 -20.06
C LYS A 803 -6.41 -35.57 -19.55
N ILE A 804 -7.52 -35.58 -20.29
CA ILE A 804 -8.82 -35.08 -19.84
C ILE A 804 -9.41 -36.10 -18.86
N ASN A 805 -9.71 -35.70 -17.62
CA ASN A 805 -10.23 -36.65 -16.62
C ASN A 805 -11.60 -37.22 -17.04
N GLN A 806 -11.93 -38.42 -16.55
CA GLN A 806 -13.17 -39.12 -16.91
C GLN A 806 -14.44 -38.40 -16.39
N ASP A 807 -14.30 -37.64 -15.31
CA ASP A 807 -15.34 -36.83 -14.68
C ASP A 807 -15.37 -35.38 -15.18
N PHE A 808 -14.59 -35.05 -16.23
CA PHE A 808 -14.52 -33.69 -16.75
C PHE A 808 -15.89 -33.22 -17.26
N SER A 809 -16.34 -32.10 -16.70
CA SER A 809 -17.54 -31.38 -17.13
C SER A 809 -17.23 -29.87 -17.16
N GLY A 810 -17.85 -29.14 -18.10
CA GLY A 810 -17.68 -27.69 -18.21
C GLY A 810 -16.38 -27.26 -18.90
N LYS A 811 -15.69 -26.26 -18.34
CA LYS A 811 -14.49 -25.61 -18.91
C LYS A 811 -13.28 -25.76 -17.98
N ALA A 812 -12.10 -25.84 -18.57
CA ALA A 812 -10.82 -25.87 -17.84
C ALA A 812 -9.78 -25.03 -18.57
N THR A 813 -9.05 -24.20 -17.84
CA THR A 813 -8.04 -23.29 -18.40
C THR A 813 -6.65 -23.69 -17.95
N ILE A 814 -5.78 -23.96 -18.92
CA ILE A 814 -4.33 -24.12 -18.72
C ILE A 814 -3.73 -22.72 -18.73
N VAL A 815 -2.84 -22.45 -17.78
CA VAL A 815 -2.11 -21.17 -17.69
C VAL A 815 -0.62 -21.45 -17.78
N GLY A 816 0.08 -20.68 -18.59
CA GLY A 816 1.52 -20.72 -18.70
C GLY A 816 2.12 -19.33 -18.66
N THR A 817 3.41 -19.29 -18.36
CA THR A 817 4.22 -18.06 -18.48
C THR A 817 5.51 -18.40 -19.20
N VAL A 818 6.14 -17.41 -19.82
CA VAL A 818 7.51 -17.55 -20.32
C VAL A 818 8.29 -16.28 -19.99
N SER A 819 9.53 -16.47 -19.57
CA SER A 819 10.49 -15.39 -19.36
C SER A 819 11.83 -15.81 -19.95
N GLY A 820 12.66 -14.85 -20.30
CA GLY A 820 13.99 -15.13 -20.81
C GLY A 820 15.01 -14.09 -20.36
N SER A 821 16.27 -14.47 -20.44
CA SER A 821 17.41 -13.59 -20.16
C SER A 821 18.58 -13.91 -21.08
N PHE A 822 19.34 -12.90 -21.48
CA PHE A 822 20.61 -13.02 -22.18
C PHE A 822 21.65 -12.12 -21.53
N HIS A 823 22.86 -12.65 -21.37
CA HIS A 823 24.04 -11.94 -20.90
C HIS A 823 25.21 -12.30 -21.80
N ALA A 824 26.00 -11.31 -22.24
CA ALA A 824 27.30 -11.56 -22.88
C ALA A 824 28.24 -10.37 -22.73
N ALA A 825 29.54 -10.66 -22.68
CA ALA A 825 30.59 -9.67 -22.87
C ALA A 825 31.16 -9.78 -24.29
N ALA A 826 31.11 -8.69 -25.05
CA ALA A 826 31.70 -8.61 -26.38
C ALA A 826 32.95 -7.74 -26.37
N THR A 827 34.07 -8.29 -26.87
CA THR A 827 35.35 -7.59 -26.96
C THR A 827 35.77 -7.41 -28.42
N PHE A 828 36.05 -6.17 -28.81
CA PHE A 828 36.53 -5.80 -30.13
C PHE A 828 37.62 -4.73 -30.02
N ASN A 829 38.78 -4.94 -30.66
CA ASN A 829 39.95 -4.05 -30.61
C ASN A 829 40.34 -3.63 -29.18
N GLY A 830 40.33 -4.57 -28.23
CA GLY A 830 40.67 -4.34 -26.82
C GLY A 830 39.61 -3.61 -26.00
N THR A 831 38.48 -3.21 -26.59
CA THR A 831 37.35 -2.60 -25.89
C THR A 831 36.29 -3.67 -25.60
N THR A 832 35.85 -3.78 -24.34
CA THR A 832 34.79 -4.70 -23.92
C THR A 832 33.50 -3.94 -23.62
N LYS A 833 32.36 -4.50 -24.04
CA LYS A 833 31.02 -4.03 -23.70
C LYS A 833 30.18 -5.18 -23.15
N LEU A 834 29.30 -4.87 -22.21
CA LEU A 834 28.36 -5.84 -21.63
C LEU A 834 26.97 -5.67 -22.25
N PHE A 835 26.32 -6.80 -22.53
CA PHE A 835 24.97 -6.87 -23.09
C PHE A 835 24.09 -7.69 -22.16
N ASP A 836 23.01 -7.09 -21.67
CA ASP A 836 22.03 -7.74 -20.77
C ASP A 836 20.60 -7.48 -21.25
N PHE A 837 19.88 -8.54 -21.59
CA PHE A 837 18.50 -8.43 -22.06
C PHE A 837 17.59 -9.35 -21.28
N THR A 838 16.39 -8.88 -20.94
CA THR A 838 15.33 -9.73 -20.38
C THR A 838 14.06 -9.65 -21.21
N TRP A 839 13.38 -10.78 -21.33
CA TRP A 839 12.15 -10.94 -22.10
C TRP A 839 11.04 -11.49 -21.23
N ASN A 840 9.82 -11.02 -21.44
CA ASN A 840 8.62 -11.58 -20.82
C ASN A 840 7.60 -11.91 -21.90
N GLY A 841 7.00 -13.09 -21.78
CA GLY A 841 5.92 -13.56 -22.63
C GLY A 841 4.66 -12.73 -22.44
N SER A 842 4.03 -12.36 -23.55
CA SER A 842 2.65 -11.88 -23.54
C SER A 842 1.84 -12.66 -24.56
N GLN A 843 0.63 -13.08 -24.15
CA GLN A 843 -0.27 -13.74 -25.07
C GLN A 843 -0.60 -12.86 -26.26
N THR A 844 -0.51 -13.41 -27.47
CA THR A 844 -0.90 -12.71 -28.69
C THR A 844 -2.39 -12.38 -28.68
N SER A 845 -2.81 -11.33 -29.39
CA SER A 845 -4.24 -11.02 -29.55
C SER A 845 -5.02 -12.15 -30.23
N GLU A 846 -4.35 -12.95 -31.05
CA GLU A 846 -4.92 -14.07 -31.81
C GLU A 846 -5.07 -15.36 -30.97
N GLY A 847 -4.55 -15.40 -29.74
CA GLY A 847 -4.78 -16.50 -28.80
C GLY A 847 -5.66 -16.13 -27.61
N LYS A 848 -5.94 -14.84 -27.40
CA LYS A 848 -6.74 -14.36 -26.27
C LYS A 848 -8.18 -14.86 -26.36
N ASN A 849 -8.55 -15.72 -25.43
CA ASN A 849 -9.92 -16.17 -25.21
C ASN A 849 -10.66 -15.18 -24.31
N SER A 850 -11.86 -14.73 -24.71
CA SER A 850 -12.69 -13.78 -23.96
C SER A 850 -13.12 -14.28 -22.57
N ASP A 851 -13.10 -15.59 -22.35
CA ASP A 851 -13.56 -16.22 -21.12
C ASP A 851 -12.44 -16.45 -20.08
N ALA A 852 -11.18 -16.20 -20.44
CA ALA A 852 -10.03 -16.44 -19.57
C ALA A 852 -9.69 -15.20 -18.74
N ALA A 853 -9.83 -15.30 -17.41
CA ALA A 853 -9.30 -14.30 -16.48
C ALA A 853 -7.79 -14.51 -16.30
N ALA A 854 -7.00 -14.14 -17.31
CA ALA A 854 -5.55 -14.21 -17.26
C ALA A 854 -4.96 -12.90 -16.67
N GLY A 855 -3.92 -13.00 -15.85
CA GLY A 855 -3.13 -11.83 -15.44
C GLY A 855 -2.41 -11.19 -16.65
N ALA A 856 -1.86 -9.98 -16.48
CA ALA A 856 -1.28 -9.21 -17.58
C ALA A 856 -0.14 -9.92 -18.37
N ASN A 857 0.54 -10.90 -17.76
CA ASN A 857 1.66 -11.66 -18.33
C ASN A 857 1.36 -13.17 -18.49
N ASP A 858 0.11 -13.58 -18.28
CA ASP A 858 -0.29 -14.97 -18.37
C ASP A 858 -0.64 -15.33 -19.82
N ILE A 859 -0.30 -16.56 -20.22
CA ILE A 859 -0.66 -17.16 -21.49
C ILE A 859 -1.64 -18.27 -21.19
N SER A 860 -2.82 -18.27 -21.80
CA SER A 860 -3.89 -19.18 -21.41
C SER A 860 -4.54 -19.88 -22.58
N LEU A 861 -4.96 -21.13 -22.35
CA LEU A 861 -5.74 -21.92 -23.30
C LEU A 861 -6.87 -22.61 -22.55
N THR A 862 -8.10 -22.44 -23.00
CA THR A 862 -9.28 -23.07 -22.38
C THR A 862 -9.78 -24.24 -23.21
N VAL A 863 -10.00 -25.38 -22.55
CA VAL A 863 -10.73 -26.53 -23.10
C VAL A 863 -12.14 -26.59 -22.54
N GLU A 864 -13.09 -27.10 -23.33
CA GLU A 864 -14.50 -27.20 -22.96
C GLU A 864 -15.07 -28.57 -23.34
N TYR A 865 -15.90 -29.12 -22.45
CA TYR A 865 -16.60 -30.37 -22.66
C TYR A 865 -17.43 -30.34 -23.94
N ASN A 866 -17.22 -31.33 -24.80
CA ASN A 866 -18.03 -31.58 -25.98
C ASN A 866 -19.06 -32.69 -25.66
N PRO A 867 -20.35 -32.37 -25.52
CA PRO A 867 -21.36 -33.39 -25.26
C PRO A 867 -21.46 -34.36 -26.45
N PRO A 868 -21.57 -35.69 -26.22
CA PRO A 868 -21.75 -36.64 -27.30
C PRO A 868 -23.04 -36.34 -28.04
N THR A 869 -22.97 -36.21 -29.36
CA THR A 869 -24.14 -36.08 -30.22
C THR A 869 -24.99 -37.36 -30.05
N PRO A 870 -26.30 -37.26 -29.76
CA PRO A 870 -27.17 -38.42 -29.69
C PRO A 870 -27.07 -39.23 -30.99
N PRO A 871 -27.00 -40.58 -30.94
CA PRO A 871 -27.00 -41.39 -32.15
C PRO A 871 -28.27 -41.08 -32.95
N THR A 872 -28.10 -40.67 -34.20
CA THR A 872 -29.21 -40.52 -35.14
C THR A 872 -29.96 -41.85 -35.23
N PRO A 873 -31.29 -41.87 -35.05
CA PRO A 873 -32.09 -43.10 -35.17
C PRO A 873 -31.86 -43.74 -36.55
N PRO A 874 -31.82 -45.09 -36.65
CA PRO A 874 -31.64 -45.76 -37.93
C PRO A 874 -32.81 -45.41 -38.87
N THR A 875 -32.47 -44.92 -40.05
CA THR A 875 -33.42 -44.60 -41.12
C THR A 875 -34.16 -45.89 -41.54
N PRO A 876 -35.50 -45.88 -41.69
CA PRO A 876 -36.27 -47.02 -42.20
C PRO A 876 -35.83 -47.40 -43.63
N PRO A 877 -35.96 -48.67 -44.04
CA PRO A 877 -35.53 -49.11 -45.37
C PRO A 877 -36.36 -48.46 -46.47
N THR A 878 -35.67 -47.86 -47.43
CA THR A 878 -36.25 -47.20 -48.61
C THR A 878 -36.87 -48.22 -49.57
N PRO A 879 -38.09 -48.00 -50.10
CA PRO A 879 -38.66 -48.80 -51.18
C PRO A 879 -37.90 -48.60 -52.51
N PRO A 880 -37.98 -49.54 -53.47
CA PRO A 880 -37.13 -49.56 -54.65
C PRO A 880 -37.44 -48.42 -55.62
N ALA A 881 -36.36 -47.86 -56.18
CA ALA A 881 -36.36 -46.71 -57.07
C ALA A 881 -36.99 -47.01 -58.46
N PRO A 882 -37.74 -46.06 -59.05
CA PRO A 882 -37.95 -46.01 -60.48
C PRO A 882 -36.74 -45.39 -61.21
N VAL A 883 -36.43 -45.99 -62.36
CA VAL A 883 -35.35 -45.71 -63.32
C VAL A 883 -35.64 -44.42 -64.13
N PRO A 884 -34.60 -43.70 -64.64
CA PRO A 884 -34.66 -42.27 -64.99
C PRO A 884 -34.88 -41.99 -66.48
N GLU A 885 -35.21 -40.75 -66.82
CA GLU A 885 -34.98 -40.17 -68.16
C GLU A 885 -35.02 -38.61 -68.14
N PRO A 886 -34.50 -37.89 -69.14
CA PRO A 886 -33.09 -37.51 -69.23
C PRO A 886 -32.85 -35.98 -69.19
N THR A 887 -31.57 -35.64 -69.11
CA THR A 887 -30.96 -34.31 -69.06
C THR A 887 -31.28 -33.40 -70.26
N PRO A 888 -31.33 -32.08 -70.04
CA PRO A 888 -30.60 -31.15 -70.91
C PRO A 888 -29.63 -30.24 -70.14
N VAL A 889 -28.51 -29.97 -70.80
CA VAL A 889 -27.42 -29.04 -70.46
C VAL A 889 -27.73 -27.65 -71.10
N PRO A 890 -26.86 -26.62 -70.97
CA PRO A 890 -26.91 -25.47 -70.05
C PRO A 890 -27.27 -24.12 -70.73
N GLU A 891 -27.46 -23.04 -69.96
CA GLU A 891 -27.24 -21.65 -70.44
C GLU A 891 -26.94 -20.68 -69.26
N PRO A 892 -26.42 -19.45 -69.48
CA PRO A 892 -25.23 -18.94 -68.80
C PRO A 892 -25.50 -17.90 -67.70
N THR A 893 -24.43 -17.59 -66.99
CA THR A 893 -24.25 -16.68 -65.85
C THR A 893 -24.72 -15.23 -66.10
N PRO A 894 -25.31 -14.57 -65.08
CA PRO A 894 -25.13 -13.13 -64.86
C PRO A 894 -24.39 -12.78 -63.55
N VAL A 895 -23.69 -11.66 -63.66
CA VAL A 895 -22.76 -10.94 -62.76
C VAL A 895 -23.52 -10.13 -61.68
N PRO A 896 -22.90 -9.70 -60.55
CA PRO A 896 -23.64 -9.28 -59.34
C PRO A 896 -24.12 -7.82 -59.37
N GLU A 897 -25.22 -7.54 -58.65
CA GLU A 897 -25.75 -6.20 -58.39
C GLU A 897 -25.38 -5.65 -56.99
N PRO A 898 -25.29 -4.31 -56.81
CA PRO A 898 -24.60 -3.66 -55.71
C PRO A 898 -25.45 -3.39 -54.46
N THR A 899 -24.72 -3.05 -53.38
CA THR A 899 -25.12 -2.75 -52.00
C THR A 899 -26.15 -1.60 -51.86
N PRO A 900 -27.17 -1.72 -50.98
CA PRO A 900 -28.07 -0.60 -50.65
C PRO A 900 -27.58 0.29 -49.49
N VAL A 901 -27.79 1.60 -49.67
CA VAL A 901 -27.55 2.73 -48.75
C VAL A 901 -28.86 3.06 -47.98
N PRO A 902 -28.82 3.51 -46.71
CA PRO A 902 -30.03 3.80 -45.91
C PRO A 902 -30.63 5.21 -46.16
N GLU A 903 -31.97 5.27 -46.19
CA GLU A 903 -32.82 6.48 -46.36
C GLU A 903 -33.27 7.14 -45.03
N PRO A 904 -33.69 8.43 -45.04
CA PRO A 904 -33.79 9.30 -43.87
C PRO A 904 -35.17 9.43 -43.20
N THR A 905 -35.11 9.99 -41.99
CA THR A 905 -36.14 10.31 -40.97
C THR A 905 -37.27 11.26 -41.41
N PRO A 906 -38.53 11.09 -40.93
CA PRO A 906 -39.64 12.00 -41.21
C PRO A 906 -39.91 13.09 -40.14
N GLU A 907 -40.36 14.26 -40.61
CA GLU A 907 -40.83 15.46 -39.90
C GLU A 907 -42.22 15.31 -39.23
N GLN A 908 -42.52 16.14 -38.21
CA GLN A 908 -43.83 16.29 -37.56
C GLN A 908 -44.36 17.75 -37.62
N THR A 909 -45.69 17.90 -37.74
CA THR A 909 -46.59 18.95 -37.17
C THR A 909 -48.06 18.60 -37.56
N PRO A 910 -49.17 19.20 -37.03
CA PRO A 910 -49.45 19.98 -35.78
C PRO A 910 -50.79 19.66 -35.01
N TRP A 911 -50.83 19.87 -33.66
CA TRP A 911 -51.94 20.37 -32.75
C TRP A 911 -53.37 19.69 -32.72
N PRO A 912 -54.35 19.95 -31.80
CA PRO A 912 -54.49 20.92 -30.67
C PRO A 912 -55.19 20.48 -29.32
N LYS A 913 -55.17 21.41 -28.31
CA LYS A 913 -56.20 21.82 -27.28
C LYS A 913 -56.86 20.82 -26.28
N TYR A 914 -56.71 21.05 -24.95
CA TYR A 914 -57.71 21.68 -24.02
C TYR A 914 -57.23 21.77 -22.54
N LYS A 915 -57.74 22.82 -21.84
CA LYS A 915 -57.58 23.35 -20.44
C LYS A 915 -58.48 22.58 -19.41
N PRO A 916 -58.55 22.82 -18.05
CA PRO A 916 -58.03 23.91 -17.21
C PRO A 916 -57.55 23.62 -15.75
N THR A 917 -57.13 24.73 -15.11
CA THR A 917 -56.62 25.10 -13.76
C THR A 917 -57.57 24.85 -12.55
N PRO A 918 -57.12 24.97 -11.26
CA PRO A 918 -56.91 26.26 -10.53
C PRO A 918 -55.66 26.29 -9.59
N GLU A 919 -54.79 27.31 -9.60
CA GLU A 919 -54.85 28.64 -8.93
C GLU A 919 -54.59 28.63 -7.40
N LYS A 920 -53.37 29.00 -6.97
CA LYS A 920 -53.07 30.24 -6.18
C LYS A 920 -51.57 30.41 -5.86
N THR A 921 -51.13 31.63 -6.11
CA THR A 921 -49.84 32.32 -5.85
C THR A 921 -49.62 32.63 -4.34
N PRO A 922 -48.42 33.07 -3.84
CA PRO A 922 -47.67 34.24 -4.32
C PRO A 922 -46.13 34.15 -4.40
N ASN A 923 -45.60 35.07 -5.22
CA ASN A 923 -44.21 35.47 -5.53
C ASN A 923 -43.46 36.04 -4.27
N PRO A 924 -42.11 36.21 -4.22
CA PRO A 924 -41.36 37.12 -5.11
C PRO A 924 -39.91 36.75 -5.51
N ALA A 925 -39.61 36.90 -6.81
CA ALA A 925 -38.49 37.68 -7.40
C ALA A 925 -37.00 37.30 -7.07
N PRO A 926 -35.99 37.93 -7.71
CA PRO A 926 -35.30 37.36 -8.88
C PRO A 926 -33.79 37.18 -8.69
N GLN A 927 -33.20 36.13 -9.28
CA GLN A 927 -31.74 36.01 -9.39
C GLN A 927 -31.25 36.39 -10.81
N PRO A 928 -30.11 37.10 -10.93
CA PRO A 928 -29.67 37.72 -12.18
C PRO A 928 -29.14 36.73 -13.21
N LYS A 929 -29.28 37.15 -14.47
CA LYS A 929 -28.69 36.55 -15.67
C LYS A 929 -27.16 36.59 -15.61
N GLU A 930 -26.52 35.43 -15.77
CA GLU A 930 -25.18 35.35 -16.33
C GLU A 930 -25.25 35.13 -17.85
N ASN A 931 -24.45 35.91 -18.54
CA ASN A 931 -24.20 35.88 -19.98
C ASN A 931 -23.23 34.70 -20.29
N PRO A 932 -23.34 34.04 -21.45
CA PRO A 932 -22.77 32.72 -21.71
C PRO A 932 -21.38 32.83 -22.33
N ASN A 933 -20.43 32.05 -21.81
CA ASN A 933 -19.39 31.44 -22.63
C ASN A 933 -18.63 30.36 -21.83
N ASN A 934 -19.12 29.12 -21.88
CA ASN A 934 -18.37 28.07 -22.59
C ASN A 934 -19.15 26.76 -22.57
N LYS A 935 -19.43 26.26 -23.77
CA LYS A 935 -19.57 24.81 -24.03
C LYS A 935 -18.28 24.15 -23.53
N ILE A 936 -18.33 23.00 -22.89
CA ILE A 936 -18.33 21.70 -23.59
C ILE A 936 -19.03 20.65 -22.71
N ALA A 937 -19.73 19.78 -23.42
CA ALA A 937 -20.64 18.77 -22.96
C ALA A 937 -19.98 17.65 -22.14
N GLU A 938 -20.75 17.24 -21.14
CA GLU A 938 -20.79 15.92 -20.53
C GLU A 938 -20.93 14.78 -21.55
N LYS A 939 -20.50 13.58 -21.16
CA LYS A 939 -21.42 12.43 -21.11
C LYS A 939 -20.97 11.36 -20.11
N ARG A 940 -21.78 11.25 -19.04
CA ARG A 940 -22.40 10.05 -18.42
C ARG A 940 -21.49 8.87 -18.04
N LYS A 941 -21.35 8.56 -16.73
CA LYS A 941 -22.22 7.69 -15.87
C LYS A 941 -22.25 6.22 -16.37
N HIS A 942 -22.00 5.16 -15.60
CA HIS A 942 -22.40 4.84 -14.21
C HIS A 942 -21.57 3.63 -13.67
N ASP A 943 -21.46 3.55 -12.33
CA ASP A 943 -21.50 2.39 -11.41
C ASP A 943 -20.54 1.17 -11.56
N ASN A 944 -19.73 0.84 -10.54
CA ASN A 944 -20.11 0.13 -9.30
C ASN A 944 -18.90 -0.33 -8.44
N ASN A 945 -19.12 -0.38 -7.13
CA ASN A 945 -18.51 -1.17 -6.05
C ASN A 945 -17.43 -2.24 -6.37
N GLN A 946 -16.25 -2.18 -5.70
CA GLN A 946 -15.83 -3.12 -4.63
C GLN A 946 -14.43 -2.83 -4.05
N LEU A 947 -14.24 -3.31 -2.82
CA LEU A 947 -13.20 -3.08 -1.78
C LEU A 947 -11.87 -3.88 -1.96
N PRO A 948 -10.85 -3.75 -1.07
CA PRO A 948 -9.45 -3.55 -1.44
C PRO A 948 -8.56 -4.80 -1.35
N LYS A 949 -7.42 -4.78 -2.06
CA LYS A 949 -6.23 -5.57 -1.73
C LYS A 949 -4.98 -4.69 -1.77
N THR A 950 -4.20 -4.82 -0.71
CA THR A 950 -2.92 -4.18 -0.39
C THR A 950 -1.79 -4.64 -1.31
N GLY A 951 -0.96 -3.71 -1.78
CA GLY A 951 0.33 -4.01 -2.43
C GLY A 951 0.98 -2.81 -3.13
N SER A 952 1.76 -2.03 -2.36
CA SER A 952 2.87 -1.16 -2.79
C SER A 952 2.83 -0.53 -4.20
N GLU A 953 2.24 0.67 -4.30
CA GLU A 953 2.38 1.58 -5.45
C GLU A 953 3.83 2.12 -5.55
N ILE A 954 4.57 1.66 -6.56
CA ILE A 954 5.65 2.44 -7.16
C ILE A 954 5.01 3.18 -8.33
N LEU A 955 4.99 4.52 -8.26
CA LEU A 955 4.43 5.42 -9.28
C LEU A 955 4.87 5.01 -10.70
N LEU A 956 3.91 4.54 -11.49
CA LEU A 956 4.05 4.34 -12.92
C LEU A 956 3.41 5.54 -13.65
N THR A 957 4.13 6.66 -13.76
CA THR A 957 3.83 7.67 -14.78
C THR A 957 4.73 7.43 -15.97
N ALA A 958 4.20 6.79 -17.01
CA ALA A 958 4.93 6.49 -18.22
C ALA A 958 4.11 6.83 -19.48
N PHE A 959 4.62 7.83 -20.19
CA PHE A 959 4.61 8.01 -21.65
C PHE A 959 3.33 8.40 -22.38
N ALA A 960 3.17 9.72 -22.51
CA ALA A 960 2.84 10.35 -23.79
C ALA A 960 3.72 11.60 -23.97
N ALA A 961 4.87 11.46 -24.65
CA ALA A 961 5.60 12.51 -25.38
C ALA A 961 7.07 12.09 -25.62
N ILE A 962 7.37 11.50 -26.79
CA ILE A 962 8.72 11.58 -27.38
C ILE A 962 8.54 11.99 -28.84
N ALA A 963 8.44 13.30 -29.05
CA ALA A 963 8.83 13.94 -30.30
C ALA A 963 9.32 15.34 -29.93
N ILE A 964 10.46 15.73 -30.50
CA ILE A 964 11.09 17.07 -30.44
C ILE A 964 11.91 17.33 -29.16
N PHE A 965 13.23 17.10 -29.23
CA PHE A 965 14.30 18.08 -28.98
C PHE A 965 15.64 17.36 -28.81
N GLY A 966 16.41 17.27 -29.91
CA GLY A 966 17.74 16.68 -29.95
C GLY A 966 18.59 17.24 -31.09
N LEU A 967 18.50 18.55 -31.36
CA LEU A 967 19.33 19.21 -32.36
C LEU A 967 19.60 20.68 -31.95
N ALA A 968 20.37 20.93 -30.89
CA ALA A 968 20.83 22.30 -30.57
C ALA A 968 22.07 22.43 -29.66
N VAL A 969 22.77 21.37 -29.23
CA VAL A 969 23.88 21.51 -28.25
C VAL A 969 25.27 21.20 -28.80
N VAL A 970 25.41 20.89 -30.10
CA VAL A 970 26.72 20.60 -30.72
C VAL A 970 27.36 21.82 -31.42
N ILE A 971 26.71 22.99 -31.47
CA ILE A 971 27.26 24.20 -32.16
C ILE A 971 27.85 25.26 -31.20
N ALA A 972 27.81 25.08 -29.87
CA ALA A 972 28.31 26.09 -28.92
C ALA A 972 29.62 25.74 -28.18
N LYS A 973 30.41 24.76 -28.64
CA LYS A 973 31.71 24.39 -28.03
C LYS A 973 32.91 24.40 -29.00
N LEU A 974 32.86 25.21 -30.06
CA LEU A 974 33.96 25.40 -31.02
C LEU A 974 34.34 26.86 -31.32
N LYS A 975 34.02 27.82 -30.44
CA LYS A 975 34.60 29.18 -30.53
C LYS A 975 35.04 29.70 -29.18
N ARG A 976 36.27 29.35 -28.78
CA ARG A 976 37.25 30.21 -28.08
C ARG A 976 38.41 29.35 -27.58
N ILE A 977 39.52 29.35 -28.34
CA ILE A 977 40.91 29.44 -27.85
C ILE A 977 41.82 29.67 -29.08
N LYS A 978 42.56 30.80 -29.03
CA LYS A 978 43.74 31.24 -29.83
C LYS A 978 43.45 31.65 -31.29
N ILE A 979 43.93 32.80 -31.82
CA ILE A 979 45.21 33.52 -31.69
C ILE A 979 44.92 35.05 -31.88
N ASN A 980 45.21 35.97 -30.95
CA ASN A 980 46.47 36.70 -30.64
C ASN A 980 46.95 37.77 -31.66
N LYS A 981 47.21 38.98 -31.13
CA LYS A 981 48.01 40.13 -31.62
C LYS A 981 47.37 41.13 -32.61
N GLN A 982 47.01 42.31 -32.11
CA GLN A 982 47.87 43.51 -32.12
C GLN A 982 47.59 44.35 -30.87
#